data_AF-A0A350NZD8-F1
#
_entry.id   AF-A0A350NZD8-F1
#
_cell.length_a   1.000
_cell.length_b   1.000
_cell.length_c   1.000
_cell.angle_alpha   90.00
_cell.angle_beta   90.00
_cell.angle_gamma   90.00
#
_symmetry.space_group_name_H-M   'P 1'
#
loop_
_entity.id
_entity.type
_entity.pdbx_description
1 polymer ?
#
loop_
_entity_poly.entity_id
_entity_poly.type
_entity_poly.pdbx_seq_one_letter_code
_entity_poly.pdbx_strand_id
1 'polypeptide(L)'
;MSDDFTKLFMESQNAKIAGQSFIYRHPITGETKEGAGEAPLPWGEYPPGMEPQSSEGDAYDLNRGLFRPLPDSLFRPNALSETKAQPEGSQIDDPYWATASKILHDYMKPGEGADMASDDYANYGVRFISSFENNLGAMAVNTVKLSGAPTPVHKAMYYLLETGDRDGITASGFGRAALNMATDPFNWVGLATFGIGTAGKMAGQKLTKMAFKDLLKEIVISKPTKASVALGAEGAVFAAADDLARQNVAVEAGVQDEIDPTRAAISGVTGAVLGERLGAGGGAAIEAVRRGVVKAGQAADARIAERAADTGVTLTAGADPTDAIDQVISATGKLLTPKNERQTFTMAPENVRAHKSPPQLLVAGNGEKATIPVTQAYNANNKQINFANIDALTEQHPNPLSSAEEWLSMEQAALGGEYLPHPPMQAIKYAQDPNLMAEKLRKLTPELKAGVDEGFAYVDQIRQIYKGGSADPKMTADLFVWGILSRGAGPTQQEAAFLDIMQDAQPMMAKVVDGTFTADDAASWTANMKKSLPEGSPGKQVTMNVNAAGALLRELAKVPEGSNQTVLETLHGMLADENVTAKMIRRKFMELTDSAGIDNKVVSFVLLVAGRDDVLVMDRIQGRHLWDDGRFDGFNIYDGYYKEGTTVQEGLHGIFRGPRGVLFTEMLENGMRPNVQKAYEMVGRPQDASLGRFHWETWVIEGEQVVSHSTLDSIAKNTPVGGRVTEGKTDEFASGLTYIRGSKGPVQEYTLSNGDKVYMDPVQTKKFLKFIKSAKAGIIPQDFKVTERADIPWYERPEVNRENLDRAARDYANATPDGAILPSSKGANKSADTTRRGSRKRGVDNPASNGGG
;
A
#
# COMPACT_ATOMS: atom_id res chain seq x y z
N MET A 1 11.12 -60.01 -86.56
CA MET A 1 12.53 -59.84 -86.17
C MET A 1 12.92 -58.40 -86.47
N SER A 2 13.72 -57.81 -85.58
CA SER A 2 14.29 -56.44 -85.56
C SER A 2 13.30 -55.27 -85.41
N ASP A 3 13.30 -54.51 -84.31
CA ASP A 3 14.35 -53.64 -83.71
C ASP A 3 14.43 -52.24 -84.34
N ASP A 4 14.03 -51.29 -83.51
CA ASP A 4 14.92 -50.28 -82.92
C ASP A 4 15.61 -49.25 -83.81
N PHE A 5 15.32 -49.19 -85.13
CA PHE A 5 15.76 -48.03 -85.92
C PHE A 5 14.65 -47.06 -86.34
N THR A 6 13.40 -47.49 -86.59
CA THR A 6 12.33 -46.53 -87.00
C THR A 6 11.79 -45.71 -85.83
N LYS A 7 11.84 -46.28 -84.62
CA LYS A 7 11.73 -45.54 -83.35
C LYS A 7 12.84 -44.48 -83.19
N LEU A 8 13.96 -44.61 -83.92
CA LEU A 8 15.17 -43.78 -83.84
C LEU A 8 15.27 -42.67 -84.91
N PHE A 9 14.29 -42.50 -85.82
CA PHE A 9 14.30 -41.36 -86.75
C PHE A 9 13.03 -40.48 -86.71
N MET A 10 11.93 -40.88 -86.06
CA MET A 10 10.79 -39.97 -85.79
C MET A 10 10.96 -39.16 -84.50
N GLU A 11 11.99 -39.46 -83.72
CA GLU A 11 12.71 -38.44 -82.94
C GLU A 11 13.27 -37.30 -83.81
N SER A 12 13.40 -37.41 -85.15
CA SER A 12 14.23 -36.43 -85.85
C SER A 12 13.60 -35.05 -86.00
N GLN A 13 12.31 -34.85 -85.72
CA GLN A 13 11.67 -33.56 -85.97
C GLN A 13 10.51 -33.37 -84.96
N ASN A 14 10.62 -32.63 -83.86
CA ASN A 14 11.36 -31.37 -83.78
C ASN A 14 11.20 -30.49 -85.02
N ALA A 15 10.04 -30.58 -85.67
CA ALA A 15 9.66 -29.60 -86.66
C ALA A 15 8.15 -29.49 -86.67
N LYS A 16 7.54 -28.34 -86.42
CA LYS A 16 8.01 -26.97 -86.30
C LYS A 16 6.78 -26.28 -85.72
N ILE A 17 6.92 -25.49 -84.66
CA ILE A 17 6.00 -24.38 -84.33
C ILE A 17 4.51 -24.76 -84.39
N ALA A 18 3.99 -25.38 -83.32
CA ALA A 18 2.55 -25.48 -83.02
C ALA A 18 2.43 -25.85 -81.54
N GLY A 19 2.20 -24.90 -80.64
CA GLY A 19 0.85 -24.43 -80.34
C GLY A 19 0.32 -25.17 -79.10
N GLN A 20 0.79 -24.80 -77.91
CA GLN A 20 0.04 -25.07 -76.68
C GLN A 20 -0.82 -23.86 -76.40
N SER A 21 -1.97 -23.81 -77.07
CA SER A 21 -3.07 -22.99 -76.62
C SER A 21 -3.66 -23.62 -75.35
N PHE A 22 -3.71 -22.89 -74.25
CA PHE A 22 -4.47 -23.27 -73.06
C PHE A 22 -5.85 -22.63 -73.10
N ILE A 23 -6.84 -23.41 -72.69
CA ILE A 23 -8.23 -23.00 -72.64
C ILE A 23 -8.52 -22.39 -71.27
N TYR A 24 -9.01 -21.15 -71.21
CA TYR A 24 -9.43 -20.51 -69.97
C TYR A 24 -10.88 -20.01 -70.05
N ARG A 25 -11.60 -20.10 -68.92
CA ARG A 25 -12.96 -19.59 -68.78
C ARG A 25 -12.90 -18.16 -68.25
N HIS A 26 -13.38 -17.20 -69.04
CA HIS A 26 -13.34 -15.78 -68.75
C HIS A 26 -14.08 -15.49 -67.42
N PRO A 27 -13.42 -14.90 -66.41
CA PRO A 27 -13.91 -14.90 -65.03
C PRO A 27 -15.12 -13.98 -64.77
N ILE A 28 -15.52 -13.16 -65.75
CA ILE A 28 -16.71 -12.29 -65.66
C ILE A 28 -17.87 -12.83 -66.51
N THR A 29 -17.58 -13.41 -67.68
CA THR A 29 -18.62 -13.79 -68.65
C THR A 29 -18.85 -15.30 -68.76
N GLY A 30 -17.91 -16.11 -68.25
CA GLY A 30 -18.01 -17.55 -68.29
C GLY A 30 -17.72 -18.19 -69.65
N GLU A 31 -17.29 -17.42 -70.66
CA GLU A 31 -16.92 -17.94 -71.99
C GLU A 31 -15.51 -18.53 -72.03
N THR A 32 -15.31 -19.53 -72.86
CA THR A 32 -14.07 -20.29 -72.97
C THR A 32 -13.21 -19.74 -74.13
N LYS A 33 -11.93 -19.37 -73.88
CA LYS A 33 -10.98 -18.83 -74.88
C LYS A 33 -9.61 -19.52 -74.83
N GLU A 34 -8.86 -19.49 -75.93
CA GLU A 34 -7.50 -20.06 -76.07
C GLU A 34 -6.37 -19.01 -76.14
N GLY A 35 -5.21 -19.26 -75.51
CA GLY A 35 -3.96 -18.47 -75.67
C GLY A 35 -2.68 -19.32 -75.45
N ALA A 36 -1.47 -18.94 -75.93
CA ALA A 36 -0.29 -19.85 -76.01
C ALA A 36 1.06 -19.35 -75.40
N GLY A 37 1.90 -20.25 -74.80
CA GLY A 37 3.26 -20.00 -74.26
C GLY A 37 3.94 -21.18 -73.46
N GLU A 38 5.23 -21.08 -73.09
CA GLU A 38 6.07 -22.09 -72.37
C GLU A 38 6.02 -22.01 -70.81
N ALA A 39 6.34 -23.11 -70.12
CA ALA A 39 6.21 -23.29 -68.66
C ALA A 39 7.38 -22.71 -67.80
N PRO A 40 7.13 -22.24 -66.57
CA PRO A 40 8.12 -21.53 -65.73
C PRO A 40 9.12 -22.44 -64.98
N LEU A 41 10.28 -21.88 -64.59
CA LEU A 41 11.43 -22.53 -63.92
C LEU A 41 11.15 -22.90 -62.41
N PRO A 42 12.05 -23.56 -61.65
CA PRO A 42 11.85 -23.88 -60.20
C PRO A 42 12.03 -22.69 -59.21
N TRP A 43 11.43 -22.78 -58.01
CA TRP A 43 11.51 -21.73 -56.96
C TRP A 43 12.95 -21.41 -56.53
N GLY A 44 13.29 -20.11 -56.48
CA GLY A 44 14.63 -19.63 -56.15
C GLY A 44 15.54 -19.43 -57.37
N GLU A 45 15.12 -19.85 -58.56
CA GLU A 45 15.81 -19.58 -59.81
C GLU A 45 15.03 -18.54 -60.63
N TYR A 46 15.71 -17.57 -61.25
CA TYR A 46 15.06 -16.59 -62.12
C TYR A 46 15.66 -16.65 -63.52
N PRO A 47 14.92 -16.27 -64.57
CA PRO A 47 15.50 -16.08 -65.89
C PRO A 47 16.73 -15.16 -65.79
N PRO A 48 17.82 -15.44 -66.51
CA PRO A 48 19.04 -14.64 -66.44
C PRO A 48 18.77 -13.15 -66.68
N GLY A 49 19.14 -12.30 -65.70
CA GLY A 49 18.94 -10.85 -65.74
C GLY A 49 17.68 -10.33 -65.03
N MET A 50 16.86 -11.21 -64.44
CA MET A 50 15.74 -10.83 -63.59
C MET A 50 16.16 -10.89 -62.11
N GLU A 51 16.09 -9.75 -61.41
CA GLU A 51 16.49 -9.64 -60.01
C GLU A 51 15.36 -10.07 -59.06
N PRO A 52 15.64 -10.88 -58.02
CA PRO A 52 14.66 -11.23 -56.98
C PRO A 52 14.12 -9.98 -56.27
N GLN A 53 12.82 -9.97 -55.91
CA GLN A 53 12.15 -8.84 -55.23
C GLN A 53 12.06 -7.53 -56.05
N SER A 54 12.37 -7.59 -57.34
CA SER A 54 12.00 -6.52 -58.26
C SER A 54 10.53 -6.65 -58.65
N SER A 55 9.89 -5.58 -59.11
CA SER A 55 8.51 -5.64 -59.61
C SER A 55 8.31 -6.68 -60.73
N GLU A 56 9.35 -6.99 -61.51
CA GLU A 56 9.34 -8.04 -62.52
C GLU A 56 9.57 -9.45 -61.94
N GLY A 57 10.44 -9.58 -60.93
CA GLY A 57 10.66 -10.82 -60.19
C GLY A 57 9.42 -11.24 -59.37
N ASP A 58 8.77 -10.29 -58.71
CA ASP A 58 7.54 -10.51 -57.94
C ASP A 58 6.39 -10.91 -58.87
N ALA A 59 6.29 -10.30 -60.05
CA ALA A 59 5.30 -10.67 -61.06
C ALA A 59 5.58 -12.05 -61.70
N TYR A 60 6.85 -12.43 -61.81
CA TYR A 60 7.28 -13.75 -62.29
C TYR A 60 6.97 -14.84 -61.26
N ASP A 61 7.25 -14.60 -59.98
CA ASP A 61 6.89 -15.49 -58.88
C ASP A 61 5.36 -15.59 -58.69
N LEU A 62 4.62 -14.49 -58.92
CA LEU A 62 3.15 -14.51 -58.99
C LEU A 62 2.59 -15.37 -60.12
N ASN A 63 3.29 -15.45 -61.27
CA ASN A 63 2.86 -16.24 -62.43
C ASN A 63 3.32 -17.70 -62.37
N ARG A 64 4.38 -17.99 -61.60
CA ARG A 64 4.98 -19.32 -61.43
C ARG A 64 4.14 -20.22 -60.52
N GLY A 65 3.43 -19.64 -59.56
CA GLY A 65 2.30 -20.28 -58.91
C GLY A 65 1.02 -19.90 -59.64
N LEU A 66 0.46 -20.78 -60.49
CA LEU A 66 -0.90 -20.63 -61.02
C LEU A 66 -1.93 -20.74 -59.88
N PHE A 67 -1.96 -19.73 -59.03
CA PHE A 67 -2.88 -19.49 -57.92
C PHE A 67 -3.71 -18.27 -58.30
N ARG A 68 -5.03 -18.35 -58.11
CA ARG A 68 -5.82 -17.12 -58.02
C ARG A 68 -5.35 -16.39 -56.76
N PRO A 69 -4.82 -15.15 -56.84
CA PRO A 69 -4.51 -14.39 -55.64
C PRO A 69 -5.79 -14.21 -54.82
N LEU A 70 -5.68 -14.24 -53.48
CA LEU A 70 -6.77 -13.79 -52.61
C LEU A 70 -7.04 -12.32 -52.97
N PRO A 71 -8.25 -11.98 -53.46
CA PRO A 71 -8.50 -10.61 -53.89
C PRO A 71 -8.38 -9.66 -52.70
N ASP A 72 -7.73 -8.51 -52.90
CA ASP A 72 -7.48 -7.53 -51.82
C ASP A 72 -8.78 -7.06 -51.13
N SER A 73 -9.92 -7.18 -51.82
CA SER A 73 -11.23 -6.91 -51.25
C SER A 73 -11.60 -7.80 -50.06
N LEU A 74 -11.02 -9.01 -49.93
CA LEU A 74 -11.27 -9.92 -48.81
C LEU A 74 -10.71 -9.41 -47.49
N PHE A 75 -9.68 -8.57 -47.53
CA PHE A 75 -9.00 -8.05 -46.34
C PHE A 75 -9.64 -6.76 -45.82
N ARG A 76 -10.74 -6.32 -46.45
CA ARG A 76 -11.52 -5.18 -45.93
C ARG A 76 -12.28 -5.62 -44.68
N PRO A 77 -12.39 -4.76 -43.65
CA PRO A 77 -13.04 -5.11 -42.39
C PRO A 77 -14.43 -5.75 -42.57
N ASN A 78 -15.25 -5.20 -43.47
CA ASN A 78 -16.59 -5.72 -43.72
C ASN A 78 -16.59 -7.14 -44.30
N ALA A 79 -15.66 -7.46 -45.20
CA ALA A 79 -15.56 -8.80 -45.81
C ALA A 79 -15.08 -9.85 -44.80
N LEU A 80 -14.15 -9.48 -43.91
CA LEU A 80 -13.71 -10.35 -42.81
C LEU A 80 -14.85 -10.58 -41.81
N SER A 81 -15.60 -9.54 -41.44
CA SER A 81 -16.75 -9.66 -40.54
C SER A 81 -17.87 -10.54 -41.13
N GLU A 82 -18.17 -10.39 -42.42
CA GLU A 82 -19.14 -11.26 -43.11
C GLU A 82 -18.69 -12.73 -43.13
N THR A 83 -17.39 -12.97 -43.26
CA THR A 83 -16.82 -14.33 -43.23
C THR A 83 -16.85 -14.93 -41.82
N LYS A 84 -16.50 -14.14 -40.78
CA LYS A 84 -16.56 -14.54 -39.36
C LYS A 84 -17.99 -14.93 -38.92
N ALA A 85 -19.00 -14.26 -39.47
CA ALA A 85 -20.40 -14.53 -39.14
C ALA A 85 -20.95 -15.84 -39.73
N GLN A 86 -20.16 -16.56 -40.55
CA GLN A 86 -20.56 -17.87 -41.05
C GLN A 86 -20.46 -18.94 -39.93
N PRO A 87 -21.19 -20.07 -40.01
CA PRO A 87 -21.15 -21.08 -38.95
C PRO A 87 -19.81 -21.81 -38.84
N GLU A 88 -19.39 -22.14 -37.62
CA GLU A 88 -18.20 -22.96 -37.34
C GLU A 88 -18.29 -24.34 -38.03
N GLY A 89 -17.26 -24.70 -38.78
CA GLY A 89 -17.19 -25.88 -39.65
C GLY A 89 -17.39 -25.59 -41.14
N SER A 90 -17.94 -24.43 -41.51
CA SER A 90 -18.12 -24.01 -42.91
C SER A 90 -16.81 -23.65 -43.62
N GLN A 91 -15.69 -23.55 -42.90
CA GLN A 91 -14.35 -23.31 -43.44
C GLN A 91 -13.97 -24.33 -44.53
N ILE A 92 -14.48 -25.57 -44.41
CA ILE A 92 -14.16 -26.67 -45.33
C ILE A 92 -14.73 -26.46 -46.73
N ASP A 93 -15.86 -25.73 -46.82
CA ASP A 93 -16.55 -25.43 -48.07
C ASP A 93 -16.17 -24.04 -48.64
N ASP A 94 -15.32 -23.28 -47.93
CA ASP A 94 -14.90 -21.94 -48.35
C ASP A 94 -13.68 -22.01 -49.30
N PRO A 95 -13.84 -21.62 -50.58
CA PRO A 95 -12.76 -21.69 -51.55
C PRO A 95 -11.60 -20.75 -51.23
N TYR A 96 -11.83 -19.64 -50.53
CA TYR A 96 -10.77 -18.71 -50.12
C TYR A 96 -10.02 -19.25 -48.91
N TRP A 97 -10.72 -19.87 -47.95
CA TRP A 97 -10.08 -20.58 -46.83
C TRP A 97 -9.20 -21.73 -47.32
N ALA A 98 -9.70 -22.55 -48.25
CA ALA A 98 -8.92 -23.64 -48.84
C ALA A 98 -7.70 -23.12 -49.60
N THR A 99 -7.85 -22.02 -50.35
CA THR A 99 -6.75 -21.38 -51.08
C THR A 99 -5.69 -20.82 -50.12
N ALA A 100 -6.10 -20.09 -49.08
CA ALA A 100 -5.19 -19.56 -48.07
C ALA A 100 -4.46 -20.68 -47.31
N SER A 101 -5.19 -21.76 -46.96
CA SER A 101 -4.62 -22.93 -46.31
C SER A 101 -3.60 -23.66 -47.18
N LYS A 102 -3.84 -23.73 -48.50
CA LYS A 102 -2.88 -24.29 -49.46
C LYS A 102 -1.61 -23.45 -49.56
N ILE A 103 -1.74 -22.12 -49.67
CA ILE A 103 -0.58 -21.20 -49.71
C ILE A 103 0.28 -21.38 -48.45
N LEU A 104 -0.34 -21.42 -47.28
CA LEU A 104 0.37 -21.62 -46.01
C LEU A 104 0.97 -23.01 -45.90
N HIS A 105 0.25 -24.05 -46.34
CA HIS A 105 0.74 -25.43 -46.37
C HIS A 105 2.00 -25.56 -47.23
N ASP A 106 1.95 -25.09 -48.47
CA ASP A 106 3.03 -25.26 -49.44
C ASP A 106 4.30 -24.52 -49.01
N TYR A 107 4.14 -23.39 -48.29
CA TYR A 107 5.26 -22.69 -47.65
C TYR A 107 5.83 -23.45 -46.44
N MET A 108 4.96 -23.93 -45.55
CA MET A 108 5.39 -24.61 -44.31
C MET A 108 5.90 -26.04 -44.55
N LYS A 109 5.51 -26.65 -45.68
CA LYS A 109 5.82 -28.04 -46.06
C LYS A 109 6.11 -28.15 -47.57
N PRO A 110 7.22 -27.56 -48.04
CA PRO A 110 7.53 -27.56 -49.48
C PRO A 110 7.72 -28.99 -50.00
N GLY A 111 6.97 -29.34 -51.06
CA GLY A 111 7.08 -30.64 -51.75
C GLY A 111 6.26 -31.79 -51.14
N GLU A 112 5.57 -31.58 -50.01
CA GLU A 112 4.58 -32.54 -49.50
C GLU A 112 3.19 -32.21 -50.07
N GLY A 113 2.38 -33.23 -50.42
CA GLY A 113 0.94 -33.04 -50.66
C GLY A 113 0.52 -32.26 -51.92
N ALA A 114 1.33 -32.23 -52.98
CA ALA A 114 1.11 -31.42 -54.19
C ALA A 114 -0.26 -31.62 -54.91
N ASP A 115 -0.93 -32.75 -54.66
CA ASP A 115 -2.23 -33.12 -55.26
C ASP A 115 -3.37 -33.29 -54.23
N MET A 116 -3.25 -32.69 -53.03
CA MET A 116 -4.32 -32.76 -52.03
C MET A 116 -5.62 -32.11 -52.51
N ALA A 117 -6.76 -32.66 -52.10
CA ALA A 117 -8.06 -32.08 -52.40
C ALA A 117 -8.28 -30.76 -51.63
N SER A 118 -9.19 -29.92 -52.14
CA SER A 118 -9.44 -28.58 -51.58
C SER A 118 -9.88 -28.61 -50.11
N ASP A 119 -10.69 -29.60 -49.75
CA ASP A 119 -11.15 -29.87 -48.38
C ASP A 119 -10.02 -30.37 -47.46
N ASP A 120 -9.06 -31.13 -47.99
CA ASP A 120 -7.87 -31.53 -47.24
C ASP A 120 -6.98 -30.33 -46.87
N TYR A 121 -6.81 -29.38 -47.80
CA TYR A 121 -6.12 -28.12 -47.52
C TYR A 121 -6.90 -27.29 -46.50
N ALA A 122 -8.21 -27.15 -46.64
CA ALA A 122 -9.03 -26.44 -45.66
C ALA A 122 -8.91 -27.05 -44.25
N ASN A 123 -8.90 -28.38 -44.15
CA ASN A 123 -8.70 -29.12 -42.90
C ASN A 123 -7.27 -28.98 -42.34
N TYR A 124 -6.27 -28.76 -43.19
CA TYR A 124 -4.93 -28.39 -42.74
C TYR A 124 -4.95 -27.00 -42.08
N GLY A 125 -5.59 -26.00 -42.71
CA GLY A 125 -5.73 -24.65 -42.14
C GLY A 125 -6.39 -24.65 -40.77
N VAL A 126 -7.50 -25.38 -40.60
CA VAL A 126 -8.19 -25.50 -39.30
C VAL A 126 -7.27 -26.09 -38.22
N ARG A 127 -6.48 -27.12 -38.57
CA ARG A 127 -5.54 -27.73 -37.62
C ARG A 127 -4.36 -26.83 -37.31
N PHE A 128 -3.85 -26.11 -38.31
CA PHE A 128 -2.73 -25.20 -38.16
C PHE A 128 -3.09 -24.03 -37.24
N ILE A 129 -4.22 -23.36 -37.50
CA ILE A 129 -4.69 -22.23 -36.69
C ILE A 129 -5.02 -22.67 -35.26
N SER A 130 -5.73 -23.78 -35.10
CA SER A 130 -6.01 -24.32 -33.76
C SER A 130 -4.72 -24.68 -33.00
N SER A 131 -3.68 -25.17 -33.67
CA SER A 131 -2.37 -25.40 -33.04
C SER A 131 -1.63 -24.09 -32.76
N PHE A 132 -1.75 -23.10 -33.62
CA PHE A 132 -1.09 -21.81 -33.46
C PHE A 132 -1.66 -21.04 -32.27
N GLU A 133 -2.98 -21.07 -32.06
CA GLU A 133 -3.67 -20.33 -31.00
C GLU A 133 -3.60 -21.01 -29.63
N ASN A 134 -3.53 -22.35 -29.59
CA ASN A 134 -3.70 -23.13 -28.36
C ASN A 134 -2.43 -23.89 -27.90
N ASN A 135 -1.27 -23.66 -28.53
CA ASN A 135 0.01 -24.27 -28.19
C ASN A 135 1.15 -23.23 -28.33
N LEU A 136 1.66 -22.72 -27.21
CA LEU A 136 2.66 -21.65 -27.18
C LEU A 136 3.97 -22.05 -27.84
N GLY A 137 4.38 -23.31 -27.69
CA GLY A 137 5.56 -23.86 -28.37
C GLY A 137 5.41 -23.83 -29.90
N ALA A 138 4.24 -24.25 -30.40
CA ALA A 138 3.93 -24.23 -31.83
C ALA A 138 3.78 -22.80 -32.34
N MET A 139 3.15 -21.90 -31.58
CA MET A 139 3.04 -20.47 -31.90
C MET A 139 4.43 -19.86 -32.08
N ALA A 140 5.33 -20.01 -31.10
CA ALA A 140 6.67 -19.45 -31.16
C ALA A 140 7.48 -20.00 -32.35
N VAL A 141 7.47 -21.32 -32.56
CA VAL A 141 8.21 -21.95 -33.67
C VAL A 141 7.65 -21.52 -35.04
N ASN A 142 6.32 -21.45 -35.17
CA ASN A 142 5.68 -21.09 -36.44
C ASN A 142 5.82 -19.59 -36.74
N THR A 143 5.74 -18.71 -35.74
CA THR A 143 6.01 -17.27 -35.90
C THR A 143 7.44 -17.04 -36.39
N VAL A 144 8.43 -17.75 -35.85
CA VAL A 144 9.82 -17.66 -36.34
C VAL A 144 9.96 -18.15 -37.78
N LYS A 145 9.26 -19.22 -38.17
CA LYS A 145 9.27 -19.74 -39.56
C LYS A 145 8.56 -18.81 -40.56
N LEU A 146 7.55 -18.09 -40.08
CA LEU A 146 6.77 -17.15 -40.88
C LEU A 146 7.42 -15.76 -40.93
N SER A 147 8.33 -15.44 -40.00
CA SER A 147 9.07 -14.18 -40.02
C SER A 147 9.90 -14.06 -41.30
N GLY A 148 9.62 -13.03 -42.09
CA GLY A 148 10.28 -12.81 -43.39
C GLY A 148 9.73 -13.65 -44.55
N ALA A 149 8.57 -14.29 -44.40
CA ALA A 149 7.89 -14.97 -45.51
C ALA A 149 7.47 -13.97 -46.61
N PRO A 150 7.20 -14.42 -47.85
CA PRO A 150 6.65 -13.55 -48.89
C PRO A 150 5.26 -13.02 -48.52
N THR A 151 4.94 -11.78 -48.89
CA THR A 151 3.65 -11.13 -48.58
C THR A 151 2.40 -11.98 -48.89
N PRO A 152 2.33 -12.78 -49.99
CA PRO A 152 1.19 -13.68 -50.21
C PRO A 152 0.98 -14.72 -49.10
N VAL A 153 2.06 -15.21 -48.47
CA VAL A 153 2.01 -16.15 -47.35
C VAL A 153 1.51 -15.45 -46.09
N HIS A 154 1.96 -14.22 -45.84
CA HIS A 154 1.44 -13.42 -44.72
C HIS A 154 -0.02 -13.04 -44.90
N LYS A 155 -0.45 -12.67 -46.11
CA LYS A 155 -1.87 -12.43 -46.42
C LYS A 155 -2.70 -13.70 -46.22
N ALA A 156 -2.20 -14.86 -46.61
CA ALA A 156 -2.87 -16.13 -46.37
C ALA A 156 -2.98 -16.45 -44.87
N MET A 157 -1.89 -16.31 -44.10
CA MET A 157 -1.89 -16.51 -42.66
C MET A 157 -2.84 -15.52 -41.94
N TYR A 158 -2.81 -14.24 -42.34
CA TYR A 158 -3.69 -13.21 -41.80
C TYR A 158 -5.17 -13.54 -42.07
N TYR A 159 -5.52 -13.95 -43.29
CA TYR A 159 -6.88 -14.37 -43.62
C TYR A 159 -7.33 -15.56 -42.75
N LEU A 160 -6.46 -16.56 -42.56
CA LEU A 160 -6.77 -17.74 -41.76
C LEU A 160 -6.92 -17.42 -40.27
N LEU A 161 -6.06 -16.57 -39.71
CA LEU A 161 -6.18 -16.10 -38.33
C LEU A 161 -7.48 -15.32 -38.12
N GLU A 162 -7.80 -14.40 -39.03
CA GLU A 162 -9.00 -13.58 -38.89
C GLU A 162 -10.28 -14.38 -39.15
N THR A 163 -10.28 -15.39 -40.01
CA THR A 163 -11.52 -16.11 -40.37
C THR A 163 -11.64 -17.50 -39.74
N GLY A 164 -10.72 -17.84 -38.85
CA GLY A 164 -10.66 -19.13 -38.15
C GLY A 164 -11.75 -19.30 -37.11
N ASP A 165 -12.01 -18.25 -36.33
CA ASP A 165 -13.07 -18.21 -35.31
C ASP A 165 -14.43 -17.83 -35.94
N ARG A 166 -15.09 -18.82 -36.56
CA ARG A 166 -16.45 -18.65 -37.10
C ARG A 166 -17.51 -18.80 -36.01
N ASP A 167 -18.73 -18.35 -36.28
CA ASP A 167 -19.79 -18.29 -35.27
C ASP A 167 -20.24 -19.70 -34.82
N GLY A 168 -20.09 -19.99 -33.53
CA GLY A 168 -20.46 -21.25 -32.88
C GLY A 168 -19.27 -22.08 -32.34
N ILE A 169 -19.56 -23.13 -31.56
CA ILE A 169 -18.54 -24.08 -31.06
C ILE A 169 -18.95 -25.49 -31.46
N THR A 170 -18.09 -26.17 -32.22
CA THR A 170 -18.28 -27.61 -32.50
C THR A 170 -17.54 -28.46 -31.48
N ALA A 171 -18.10 -29.63 -31.12
CA ALA A 171 -17.43 -30.57 -30.21
C ALA A 171 -16.05 -31.03 -30.71
N SER A 172 -15.88 -31.09 -32.04
CA SER A 172 -14.60 -31.44 -32.66
C SER A 172 -13.57 -30.31 -32.64
N GLY A 173 -14.02 -29.04 -32.69
CA GLY A 173 -13.16 -27.86 -32.51
C GLY A 173 -12.70 -27.71 -31.06
N PHE A 174 -13.64 -27.82 -30.10
CA PHE A 174 -13.31 -27.80 -28.67
C PHE A 174 -12.35 -28.91 -28.26
N GLY A 175 -12.57 -30.15 -28.72
CA GLY A 175 -11.69 -31.28 -28.42
C GLY A 175 -10.27 -31.12 -28.97
N ARG A 176 -10.10 -30.43 -30.11
CA ARG A 176 -8.79 -30.14 -30.71
C ARG A 176 -8.02 -29.07 -29.92
N ALA A 177 -8.68 -27.97 -29.56
CA ALA A 177 -8.09 -26.91 -28.75
C ALA A 177 -7.60 -27.46 -27.38
N ALA A 178 -8.42 -28.25 -26.70
CA ALA A 178 -8.06 -28.87 -25.42
C ALA A 178 -6.87 -29.85 -25.55
N LEU A 179 -6.79 -30.64 -26.63
CA LEU A 179 -5.67 -31.55 -26.87
C LEU A 179 -4.37 -30.82 -27.17
N ASN A 180 -4.42 -29.74 -27.97
CA ASN A 180 -3.25 -28.93 -28.30
C ASN A 180 -2.67 -28.24 -27.05
N MET A 181 -3.56 -27.73 -26.18
CA MET A 181 -3.16 -27.15 -24.90
C MET A 181 -2.52 -28.18 -23.98
N ALA A 182 -3.07 -29.39 -23.91
CA ALA A 182 -2.59 -30.46 -23.03
C ALA A 182 -1.29 -31.12 -23.49
N THR A 183 -0.90 -30.98 -24.76
CA THR A 183 0.27 -31.67 -25.34
C THR A 183 1.52 -30.78 -25.44
N ASP A 184 1.43 -29.50 -25.10
CA ASP A 184 2.56 -28.57 -25.15
C ASP A 184 3.41 -28.58 -23.86
N PRO A 185 4.66 -29.06 -23.87
CA PRO A 185 5.55 -29.00 -22.72
C PRO A 185 5.84 -27.57 -22.24
N PHE A 186 5.75 -26.54 -23.09
CA PHE A 186 5.94 -25.14 -22.65
C PHE A 186 4.75 -24.61 -21.85
N ASN A 187 3.52 -25.03 -22.18
CA ASN A 187 2.35 -24.77 -21.33
C ASN A 187 2.55 -25.36 -19.91
N TRP A 188 3.17 -26.54 -19.80
CA TRP A 188 3.42 -27.22 -18.52
C TRP A 188 4.65 -26.71 -17.75
N VAL A 189 5.74 -26.34 -18.43
CA VAL A 189 6.91 -25.71 -17.80
C VAL A 189 6.56 -24.31 -17.30
N GLY A 190 5.71 -23.57 -18.01
CA GLY A 190 5.10 -22.35 -17.50
C GLY A 190 4.35 -22.60 -16.19
N LEU A 191 3.49 -23.63 -16.14
CA LEU A 191 2.73 -23.99 -14.93
C LEU A 191 3.59 -24.44 -13.74
N ALA A 192 4.71 -25.13 -13.99
CA ALA A 192 5.61 -25.61 -12.92
C ALA A 192 6.63 -24.55 -12.45
N THR A 193 6.97 -23.55 -13.28
CA THR A 193 7.98 -22.53 -12.97
C THR A 193 7.37 -21.18 -12.56
N PHE A 194 6.06 -20.97 -12.80
CA PHE A 194 5.31 -19.76 -12.40
C PHE A 194 4.37 -19.92 -11.19
N GLY A 195 4.58 -20.93 -10.33
CA GLY A 195 4.17 -20.83 -8.92
C GLY A 195 3.02 -21.70 -8.40
N ILE A 196 2.79 -22.90 -8.95
CA ILE A 196 2.09 -23.99 -8.23
C ILE A 196 2.97 -25.24 -8.25
N GLY A 197 4.06 -25.20 -7.48
CA GLY A 197 5.03 -26.29 -7.39
C GLY A 197 6.19 -25.90 -6.47
N THR A 198 6.12 -26.33 -5.23
CA THR A 198 7.07 -26.16 -4.12
C THR A 198 8.58 -26.05 -4.46
N ALA A 199 9.24 -25.12 -3.78
CA ALA A 199 10.63 -25.17 -3.30
C ALA A 199 11.77 -25.34 -4.33
N GLY A 200 12.42 -24.21 -4.67
CA GLY A 200 13.73 -24.20 -5.29
C GLY A 200 14.84 -24.63 -4.33
N LYS A 201 15.08 -25.94 -4.23
CA LYS A 201 16.42 -26.55 -4.05
C LYS A 201 16.31 -28.07 -4.12
N MET A 202 16.45 -28.63 -5.31
CA MET A 202 17.19 -29.88 -5.54
C MET A 202 17.36 -30.10 -7.05
N ALA A 203 18.62 -30.12 -7.46
CA ALA A 203 19.03 -30.59 -8.77
C ALA A 203 18.70 -32.10 -8.91
N GLY A 204 18.14 -32.47 -10.06
CA GLY A 204 18.28 -33.82 -10.62
C GLY A 204 17.40 -34.93 -10.04
N GLN A 205 16.50 -35.42 -10.91
CA GLN A 205 15.92 -36.78 -10.97
C GLN A 205 14.59 -37.07 -10.27
N LYS A 206 13.64 -37.55 -11.09
CA LYS A 206 12.56 -38.50 -10.80
C LYS A 206 11.44 -38.06 -9.84
N LEU A 207 10.60 -37.12 -10.30
CA LEU A 207 9.17 -37.13 -9.95
C LEU A 207 8.39 -37.86 -11.06
N THR A 208 7.70 -38.91 -10.67
CA THR A 208 7.41 -40.11 -11.46
C THR A 208 6.15 -39.96 -12.33
N LYS A 209 6.30 -40.23 -13.64
CA LYS A 209 5.30 -40.20 -14.74
C LYS A 209 3.95 -40.95 -14.55
N MET A 210 3.66 -41.56 -13.39
CA MET A 210 2.44 -42.38 -13.19
C MET A 210 1.29 -41.65 -12.49
N ALA A 211 1.54 -40.76 -11.52
CA ALA A 211 0.47 -40.08 -10.78
C ALA A 211 -0.30 -39.05 -11.62
N PHE A 212 0.38 -38.42 -12.59
CA PHE A 212 -0.20 -37.39 -13.46
C PHE A 212 -1.07 -37.97 -14.60
N LYS A 213 -0.79 -39.20 -15.02
CA LYS A 213 -1.50 -39.88 -16.12
C LYS A 213 -2.89 -40.35 -15.71
N ASP A 214 -3.07 -40.68 -14.43
CA ASP A 214 -4.37 -41.09 -13.89
C ASP A 214 -5.28 -39.88 -13.63
N LEU A 215 -4.71 -38.73 -13.23
CA LEU A 215 -5.42 -37.44 -13.17
C LEU A 215 -5.96 -37.01 -14.55
N LEU A 216 -5.17 -37.21 -15.62
CA LEU A 216 -5.57 -36.91 -17.01
C LEU A 216 -6.69 -37.82 -17.54
N LYS A 217 -6.78 -39.08 -17.11
CA LYS A 217 -7.87 -39.99 -17.52
C LYS A 217 -9.22 -39.59 -16.94
N GLU A 218 -9.24 -39.03 -15.73
CA GLU A 218 -10.46 -38.51 -15.09
C GLU A 218 -10.94 -37.21 -15.72
N ILE A 219 -10.00 -36.32 -16.11
CA ILE A 219 -10.29 -35.02 -16.74
C ILE A 219 -10.83 -35.16 -18.17
N VAL A 220 -10.33 -36.13 -18.95
CA VAL A 220 -10.59 -36.19 -20.40
C VAL A 220 -11.71 -37.16 -20.80
N ILE A 221 -12.03 -38.19 -19.99
CA ILE A 221 -12.86 -39.32 -20.49
C ILE A 221 -14.25 -39.47 -19.81
N SER A 222 -14.55 -38.81 -18.69
CA SER A 222 -15.91 -38.82 -18.15
C SER A 222 -16.75 -37.61 -18.59
N LYS A 223 -17.95 -37.91 -19.09
CA LYS A 223 -19.03 -37.04 -19.59
C LYS A 223 -19.24 -35.70 -18.85
N PRO A 224 -19.81 -34.69 -19.53
CA PRO A 224 -19.77 -33.30 -19.09
C PRO A 224 -20.66 -33.05 -17.88
N THR A 225 -20.06 -32.89 -16.71
CA THR A 225 -20.71 -32.24 -15.57
C THR A 225 -19.70 -31.48 -14.73
N LYS A 226 -19.86 -30.15 -14.72
CA LYS A 226 -19.49 -29.18 -13.67
C LYS A 226 -18.29 -29.55 -12.79
N ALA A 227 -17.08 -29.16 -13.23
CA ALA A 227 -16.01 -28.58 -12.39
C ALA A 227 -14.66 -28.66 -13.13
N SER A 228 -14.08 -27.52 -13.47
CA SER A 228 -12.62 -27.36 -13.53
C SER A 228 -12.26 -25.87 -13.48
N VAL A 229 -11.74 -25.47 -12.33
CA VAL A 229 -11.21 -24.14 -12.04
C VAL A 229 -9.72 -24.18 -12.36
N ALA A 230 -9.34 -23.81 -13.59
CA ALA A 230 -7.95 -23.58 -13.99
C ALA A 230 -7.80 -22.73 -15.28
N LEU A 231 -8.78 -21.88 -15.66
CA LEU A 231 -8.77 -21.27 -17.01
C LEU A 231 -8.49 -19.75 -17.06
N GLY A 232 -8.60 -19.01 -15.95
CA GLY A 232 -8.58 -17.53 -16.00
C GLY A 232 -7.19 -16.90 -16.14
N ALA A 233 -6.17 -17.41 -15.43
CA ALA A 233 -4.80 -16.87 -15.49
C ALA A 233 -4.07 -17.30 -16.77
N GLU A 234 -4.34 -18.52 -17.22
CA GLU A 234 -3.84 -19.06 -18.49
C GLU A 234 -4.43 -18.23 -19.66
N GLY A 235 -5.75 -18.02 -19.70
CA GLY A 235 -6.42 -17.24 -20.75
C GLY A 235 -5.90 -15.81 -20.93
N ALA A 236 -5.41 -15.17 -19.86
CA ALA A 236 -4.83 -13.82 -19.93
C ALA A 236 -3.48 -13.80 -20.66
N VAL A 237 -2.60 -14.77 -20.37
CA VAL A 237 -1.29 -14.88 -21.01
C VAL A 237 -1.44 -15.34 -22.46
N PHE A 238 -2.34 -16.29 -22.73
CA PHE A 238 -2.65 -16.74 -24.08
C PHE A 238 -3.24 -15.61 -24.94
N ALA A 239 -4.21 -14.84 -24.43
CA ALA A 239 -4.84 -13.76 -25.19
C ALA A 239 -3.88 -12.60 -25.51
N ALA A 240 -2.93 -12.29 -24.61
CA ALA A 240 -1.90 -11.29 -24.89
C ALA A 240 -0.87 -11.77 -25.92
N ALA A 241 -0.42 -13.04 -25.81
CA ALA A 241 0.53 -13.63 -26.74
C ALA A 241 -0.08 -13.82 -28.14
N ASP A 242 -1.33 -14.25 -28.22
CA ASP A 242 -2.10 -14.39 -29.46
C ASP A 242 -2.29 -13.03 -30.16
N ASP A 243 -2.68 -11.98 -29.43
CA ASP A 243 -2.86 -10.64 -30.01
C ASP A 243 -1.55 -10.07 -30.58
N LEU A 244 -0.41 -10.26 -29.90
CA LEU A 244 0.90 -9.86 -30.42
C LEU A 244 1.29 -10.64 -31.69
N ALA A 245 1.04 -11.95 -31.72
CA ALA A 245 1.33 -12.77 -32.88
C ALA A 245 0.48 -12.32 -34.10
N ARG A 246 -0.80 -12.02 -33.89
CA ARG A 246 -1.70 -11.48 -34.93
C ARG A 246 -1.25 -10.12 -35.44
N GLN A 247 -0.85 -9.23 -34.54
CA GLN A 247 -0.35 -7.91 -34.92
C GLN A 247 0.95 -8.00 -35.72
N ASN A 248 1.86 -8.91 -35.37
CA ASN A 248 3.08 -9.12 -36.16
C ASN A 248 2.75 -9.61 -37.59
N VAL A 249 1.83 -10.57 -37.73
CA VAL A 249 1.37 -11.05 -39.04
C VAL A 249 0.67 -9.94 -39.83
N ALA A 250 -0.13 -9.08 -39.18
CA ALA A 250 -0.82 -7.96 -39.83
C ALA A 250 0.16 -6.88 -40.34
N VAL A 251 1.23 -6.61 -39.58
CA VAL A 251 2.29 -5.69 -40.00
C VAL A 251 3.07 -6.25 -41.18
N GLU A 252 3.49 -7.51 -41.12
CA GLU A 252 4.23 -8.16 -42.21
C GLU A 252 3.35 -8.36 -43.47
N ALA A 253 2.02 -8.50 -43.32
CA ALA A 253 1.07 -8.55 -44.44
C ALA A 253 0.76 -7.18 -45.07
N GLY A 254 1.31 -6.08 -44.53
CA GLY A 254 1.04 -4.71 -44.99
C GLY A 254 -0.38 -4.21 -44.69
N VAL A 255 -1.04 -4.80 -43.69
CA VAL A 255 -2.41 -4.44 -43.25
C VAL A 255 -2.37 -3.48 -42.05
N GLN A 256 -1.29 -3.49 -41.27
CA GLN A 256 -1.07 -2.66 -40.09
C GLN A 256 0.35 -2.04 -40.14
N ASP A 257 0.53 -0.82 -39.61
CA ASP A 257 1.82 -0.11 -39.73
C ASP A 257 2.85 -0.51 -38.65
N GLU A 258 2.43 -0.75 -37.41
CA GLU A 258 3.30 -1.15 -36.28
C GLU A 258 2.54 -1.96 -35.23
N ILE A 259 3.26 -2.73 -34.40
CA ILE A 259 2.69 -3.50 -33.28
C ILE A 259 2.30 -2.55 -32.14
N ASP A 260 1.07 -2.67 -31.64
CA ASP A 260 0.56 -1.97 -30.46
C ASP A 260 0.60 -2.89 -29.21
N PRO A 261 1.61 -2.75 -28.34
CA PRO A 261 1.71 -3.54 -27.11
C PRO A 261 0.62 -3.19 -26.08
N THR A 262 -0.02 -2.02 -26.20
CA THR A 262 -1.13 -1.61 -25.32
C THR A 262 -2.38 -2.43 -25.64
N ARG A 263 -2.63 -2.67 -26.93
CA ARG A 263 -3.71 -3.53 -27.39
C ARG A 263 -3.54 -4.97 -26.90
N ALA A 264 -2.32 -5.51 -26.94
CA ALA A 264 -2.04 -6.85 -26.44
C ALA A 264 -2.27 -6.97 -24.92
N ALA A 265 -1.91 -5.94 -24.15
CA ALA A 265 -2.20 -5.89 -22.72
C ALA A 265 -3.72 -5.83 -22.44
N ILE A 266 -4.49 -5.09 -23.25
CA ILE A 266 -5.95 -5.03 -23.16
C ILE A 266 -6.60 -6.38 -23.53
N SER A 267 -6.08 -7.07 -24.54
CA SER A 267 -6.52 -8.42 -24.93
C SER A 267 -6.24 -9.43 -23.81
N GLY A 268 -5.08 -9.35 -23.15
CA GLY A 268 -4.77 -10.15 -21.96
C GLY A 268 -5.74 -9.92 -20.80
N VAL A 269 -6.16 -8.67 -20.57
CA VAL A 269 -7.20 -8.34 -19.58
C VAL A 269 -8.57 -8.89 -19.98
N THR A 270 -8.91 -8.85 -21.26
CA THR A 270 -10.20 -9.35 -21.77
C THR A 270 -10.28 -10.89 -21.69
N GLY A 271 -9.18 -11.59 -21.99
CA GLY A 271 -9.04 -13.04 -21.84
C GLY A 271 -9.15 -13.50 -20.38
N ALA A 272 -8.71 -12.68 -19.43
CA ALA A 272 -8.88 -12.94 -17.99
C ALA A 272 -10.35 -12.92 -17.53
N VAL A 273 -11.21 -12.13 -18.20
CA VAL A 273 -12.61 -11.88 -17.82
C VAL A 273 -13.60 -12.82 -18.52
N LEU A 274 -13.29 -13.31 -19.73
CA LEU A 274 -14.21 -14.14 -20.52
C LEU A 274 -14.31 -15.62 -20.09
N GLY A 275 -13.51 -16.07 -19.12
CA GLY A 275 -13.66 -17.40 -18.48
C GLY A 275 -14.95 -17.57 -17.66
N GLU A 276 -15.75 -16.51 -17.52
CA GLU A 276 -16.94 -16.46 -16.69
C GLU A 276 -18.20 -16.16 -17.51
N ARG A 277 -18.62 -17.12 -18.34
CA ARG A 277 -20.06 -17.31 -18.62
C ARG A 277 -20.44 -18.70 -18.17
N LEU A 278 -20.83 -18.83 -16.88
CA LEU A 278 -21.85 -19.75 -16.35
C LEU A 278 -21.92 -19.67 -14.81
N GLY A 279 -22.77 -18.79 -14.27
CA GLY A 279 -23.46 -19.00 -12.97
C GLY A 279 -22.98 -18.21 -11.74
N ALA A 280 -23.95 -17.73 -10.95
CA ALA A 280 -23.79 -16.94 -9.73
C ALA A 280 -22.98 -17.66 -8.64
N GLY A 281 -21.79 -17.14 -8.31
CA GLY A 281 -20.91 -17.64 -7.25
C GLY A 281 -19.40 -17.26 -7.37
N GLY A 282 -18.99 -16.47 -8.37
CA GLY A 282 -17.60 -16.36 -8.82
C GLY A 282 -16.68 -15.29 -8.21
N GLY A 283 -17.10 -14.49 -7.22
CA GLY A 283 -16.29 -13.37 -6.71
C GLY A 283 -14.90 -13.76 -6.17
N ALA A 284 -14.79 -14.90 -5.49
CA ALA A 284 -13.52 -15.38 -4.94
C ALA A 284 -12.56 -15.96 -6.00
N ALA A 285 -13.10 -16.52 -7.09
CA ALA A 285 -12.32 -17.10 -8.17
C ALA A 285 -11.71 -16.03 -9.08
N ILE A 286 -12.46 -14.95 -9.37
CA ILE A 286 -11.97 -13.78 -10.12
C ILE A 286 -10.81 -13.11 -9.37
N GLU A 287 -10.94 -12.93 -8.06
CA GLU A 287 -9.90 -12.30 -7.24
C GLU A 287 -8.67 -13.20 -7.04
N ALA A 288 -8.83 -14.53 -7.02
CA ALA A 288 -7.70 -15.46 -7.03
C ALA A 288 -6.91 -15.40 -8.35
N VAL A 289 -7.62 -15.32 -9.49
CA VAL A 289 -7.01 -15.15 -10.82
C VAL A 289 -6.27 -13.83 -10.92
N ARG A 290 -6.90 -12.71 -10.51
CA ARG A 290 -6.28 -11.39 -10.48
C ARG A 290 -4.99 -11.39 -9.64
N ARG A 291 -5.03 -11.97 -8.43
CA ARG A 291 -3.86 -12.07 -7.54
C ARG A 291 -2.73 -12.89 -8.15
N GLY A 292 -3.04 -13.95 -8.90
CA GLY A 292 -2.05 -14.73 -9.65
C GLY A 292 -1.34 -13.88 -10.72
N VAL A 293 -2.10 -13.10 -11.50
CA VAL A 293 -1.55 -12.24 -12.56
C VAL A 293 -0.73 -11.07 -12.01
N VAL A 294 -1.17 -10.45 -10.90
CA VAL A 294 -0.39 -9.39 -10.21
C VAL A 294 0.95 -9.94 -9.70
N LYS A 295 0.96 -11.12 -9.08
CA LYS A 295 2.20 -11.77 -8.62
C LYS A 295 3.14 -12.12 -9.78
N ALA A 296 2.60 -12.59 -10.90
CA ALA A 296 3.40 -12.85 -12.10
C ALA A 296 4.03 -11.56 -12.65
N GLY A 297 3.30 -10.45 -12.65
CA GLY A 297 3.79 -9.11 -13.00
C GLY A 297 4.93 -8.63 -12.10
N GLN A 298 4.79 -8.78 -10.78
CA GLN A 298 5.83 -8.42 -9.81
C GLN A 298 7.10 -9.27 -9.97
N ALA A 299 6.95 -10.56 -10.28
CA ALA A 299 8.08 -11.44 -10.56
C ALA A 299 8.78 -11.09 -11.89
N ALA A 300 8.03 -10.64 -12.90
CA ALA A 300 8.60 -10.13 -14.15
C ALA A 300 9.35 -8.81 -13.93
N ASP A 301 8.82 -7.89 -13.10
CA ASP A 301 9.51 -6.66 -12.71
C ASP A 301 10.85 -6.96 -12.02
N ALA A 302 10.90 -7.96 -11.13
CA ALA A 302 12.14 -8.38 -10.50
C ALA A 302 13.19 -8.89 -11.51
N ARG A 303 12.77 -9.70 -12.51
CA ARG A 303 13.66 -10.19 -13.58
C ARG A 303 14.11 -9.08 -14.53
N ILE A 304 13.25 -8.11 -14.84
CA ILE A 304 13.63 -6.92 -15.63
C ILE A 304 14.67 -6.10 -14.85
N ALA A 305 14.47 -5.90 -13.55
CA ALA A 305 15.40 -5.17 -12.71
C ALA A 305 16.75 -5.89 -12.53
N GLU A 306 16.75 -7.22 -12.37
CA GLU A 306 17.98 -8.03 -12.33
C GLU A 306 18.75 -7.95 -13.66
N ARG A 307 18.06 -8.03 -14.81
CA ARG A 307 18.70 -7.83 -16.13
C ARG A 307 19.26 -6.43 -16.31
N ALA A 308 18.58 -5.40 -15.83
CA ALA A 308 19.07 -4.02 -15.91
C ALA A 308 20.31 -3.76 -15.01
N ALA A 309 20.53 -4.60 -14.00
CA ALA A 309 21.71 -4.54 -13.13
C ALA A 309 22.91 -5.36 -13.64
N ASP A 310 22.69 -6.31 -14.55
CA ASP A 310 23.74 -7.07 -15.20
C ASP A 310 24.32 -6.28 -16.39
N THR A 311 25.58 -5.86 -16.28
CA THR A 311 26.28 -5.07 -17.32
C THR A 311 27.20 -5.95 -18.20
N GLY A 312 27.00 -7.27 -18.20
CA GLY A 312 27.77 -8.22 -19.00
C GLY A 312 27.22 -8.45 -20.42
N VAL A 313 27.96 -7.96 -21.43
CA VAL A 313 27.95 -8.34 -22.86
C VAL A 313 26.58 -8.52 -23.54
N THR A 314 26.15 -7.49 -24.29
CA THR A 314 25.08 -7.60 -25.29
C THR A 314 25.57 -8.40 -26.50
N LEU A 315 25.02 -9.60 -26.71
CA LEU A 315 25.20 -10.35 -27.96
C LEU A 315 24.31 -9.73 -29.04
N THR A 316 24.94 -9.32 -30.13
CA THR A 316 24.30 -8.68 -31.29
C THR A 316 23.70 -9.76 -32.21
N ALA A 317 22.49 -10.22 -31.90
CA ALA A 317 21.57 -10.86 -32.87
C ALA A 317 20.18 -11.12 -32.24
N GLY A 318 19.18 -10.35 -32.67
CA GLY A 318 17.75 -10.58 -32.37
C GLY A 318 17.31 -10.14 -30.97
N ALA A 319 16.20 -9.41 -30.87
CA ALA A 319 15.60 -9.08 -29.57
C ALA A 319 15.29 -10.37 -28.80
N ASP A 320 15.72 -10.48 -27.55
CA ASP A 320 15.37 -11.61 -26.69
C ASP A 320 13.85 -11.60 -26.47
N PRO A 321 13.10 -12.61 -26.93
CA PRO A 321 11.66 -12.64 -26.78
C PRO A 321 11.24 -12.65 -25.31
N THR A 322 12.11 -13.07 -24.38
CA THR A 322 11.83 -13.01 -22.94
C THR A 322 11.84 -11.58 -22.39
N ASP A 323 12.52 -10.63 -23.04
CA ASP A 323 12.45 -9.20 -22.68
C ASP A 323 11.06 -8.64 -23.01
N ALA A 324 10.58 -8.90 -24.23
CA ALA A 324 9.27 -8.44 -24.68
C ALA A 324 8.13 -9.09 -23.88
N ILE A 325 8.25 -10.40 -23.58
CA ILE A 325 7.26 -11.14 -22.78
C ILE A 325 7.22 -10.62 -21.34
N ASP A 326 8.36 -10.42 -20.69
CA ASP A 326 8.36 -9.90 -19.31
C ASP A 326 7.88 -8.44 -19.25
N GLN A 327 8.14 -7.62 -20.27
CA GLN A 327 7.58 -6.26 -20.36
C GLN A 327 6.05 -6.29 -20.45
N VAL A 328 5.48 -7.23 -21.19
CA VAL A 328 4.02 -7.40 -21.32
C VAL A 328 3.40 -7.98 -20.06
N ILE A 329 4.03 -8.97 -19.42
CA ILE A 329 3.59 -9.52 -18.12
C ILE A 329 3.67 -8.44 -17.03
N SER A 330 4.74 -7.64 -17.01
CA SER A 330 4.89 -6.48 -16.14
C SER A 330 3.79 -5.44 -16.39
N ALA A 331 3.55 -5.06 -17.63
CA ALA A 331 2.50 -4.10 -18.00
C ALA A 331 1.10 -4.59 -17.61
N THR A 332 0.80 -5.87 -17.83
CA THR A 332 -0.48 -6.51 -17.50
C THR A 332 -0.66 -6.61 -15.98
N GLY A 333 0.38 -7.01 -15.25
CA GLY A 333 0.43 -6.97 -13.81
C GLY A 333 0.18 -5.57 -13.27
N LYS A 334 0.82 -4.54 -13.82
CA LYS A 334 0.64 -3.13 -13.45
C LYS A 334 -0.75 -2.58 -13.79
N LEU A 335 -1.35 -3.03 -14.91
CA LEU A 335 -2.70 -2.61 -15.31
C LEU A 335 -3.78 -3.21 -14.40
N LEU A 336 -3.59 -4.45 -13.95
CA LEU A 336 -4.49 -5.18 -13.05
C LEU A 336 -4.17 -4.96 -11.56
N THR A 337 -3.01 -4.38 -11.26
CA THR A 337 -2.66 -3.88 -9.93
C THR A 337 -3.66 -2.77 -9.59
N PRO A 338 -4.48 -2.92 -8.54
CA PRO A 338 -5.51 -1.94 -8.24
C PRO A 338 -4.91 -0.54 -8.13
N LYS A 339 -5.24 0.36 -9.07
CA LYS A 339 -5.20 1.80 -8.82
C LYS A 339 -6.36 2.12 -7.89
N ASN A 340 -6.12 2.06 -6.58
CA ASN A 340 -7.03 2.50 -5.52
C ASN A 340 -8.50 2.02 -5.67
N GLU A 341 -8.74 0.74 -5.98
CA GLU A 341 -10.01 0.13 -5.59
C GLU A 341 -9.90 -0.27 -4.11
N ARG A 342 -10.55 0.48 -3.22
CA ARG A 342 -10.61 0.16 -1.78
C ARG A 342 -11.23 -1.22 -1.61
N GLN A 343 -10.53 -2.14 -0.94
CA GLN A 343 -11.09 -3.42 -0.53
C GLN A 343 -12.41 -3.19 0.21
N THR A 344 -13.51 -3.71 -0.35
CA THR A 344 -14.86 -3.55 0.19
C THR A 344 -15.16 -4.64 1.20
N PHE A 345 -15.56 -4.25 2.41
CA PHE A 345 -15.97 -5.17 3.46
C PHE A 345 -17.49 -5.16 3.62
N THR A 346 -18.07 -6.32 3.93
CA THR A 346 -19.45 -6.38 4.42
C THR A 346 -19.48 -5.83 5.84
N MET A 347 -19.98 -4.60 6.00
CA MET A 347 -20.05 -3.92 7.29
C MET A 347 -21.18 -4.48 8.17
N ALA A 348 -21.04 -4.33 9.49
CA ALA A 348 -22.08 -4.74 10.43
C ALA A 348 -23.35 -3.86 10.32
N PRO A 349 -24.54 -4.41 10.60
CA PRO A 349 -25.78 -3.62 10.69
C PRO A 349 -25.70 -2.52 11.77
N GLU A 350 -26.41 -1.40 11.56
CA GLU A 350 -26.31 -0.19 12.41
C GLU A 350 -26.62 -0.40 13.91
N ASN A 351 -27.38 -1.43 14.25
CA ASN A 351 -27.75 -1.77 15.62
C ASN A 351 -26.78 -2.77 16.30
N VAL A 352 -25.81 -3.31 15.57
CA VAL A 352 -24.85 -4.30 16.10
C VAL A 352 -23.71 -3.60 16.82
N ARG A 353 -23.28 -4.18 17.95
CA ARG A 353 -22.07 -3.79 18.69
C ARG A 353 -21.33 -5.04 19.13
N ALA A 354 -20.04 -5.09 18.85
CA ALA A 354 -19.18 -6.21 19.18
C ALA A 354 -17.77 -5.69 19.50
N HIS A 355 -17.02 -6.42 20.33
CA HIS A 355 -15.61 -6.11 20.64
C HIS A 355 -15.33 -4.65 21.03
N LYS A 356 -16.26 -4.00 21.75
CA LYS A 356 -16.19 -2.58 22.15
C LYS A 356 -16.07 -1.60 20.98
N SER A 357 -16.54 -2.01 19.80
CA SER A 357 -16.51 -1.22 18.58
C SER A 357 -17.94 -0.98 18.04
N PRO A 358 -18.18 0.19 17.44
CA PRO A 358 -19.40 0.50 16.71
C PRO A 358 -19.46 -0.23 15.36
N PRO A 359 -20.65 -0.36 14.74
CA PRO A 359 -20.87 -1.15 13.53
C PRO A 359 -20.14 -0.57 12.32
N GLN A 360 -19.90 0.75 12.30
CA GLN A 360 -19.08 1.41 11.29
C GLN A 360 -17.61 0.96 11.30
N LEU A 361 -17.18 0.32 12.40
CA LEU A 361 -15.84 -0.22 12.58
C LEU A 361 -15.86 -1.74 12.75
N LEU A 362 -16.94 -2.39 12.32
CA LEU A 362 -17.10 -3.84 12.35
C LEU A 362 -17.37 -4.39 10.95
N VAL A 363 -16.69 -5.49 10.63
CA VAL A 363 -16.84 -6.23 9.38
C VAL A 363 -17.34 -7.65 9.68
N ALA A 364 -17.91 -8.32 8.68
CA ALA A 364 -18.41 -9.68 8.82
C ALA A 364 -17.29 -10.66 9.24
N GLY A 365 -17.53 -11.39 10.33
CA GLY A 365 -16.81 -12.59 10.73
C GLY A 365 -17.53 -13.86 10.26
N ASN A 366 -17.06 -15.03 10.70
CA ASN A 366 -17.64 -16.31 10.31
C ASN A 366 -18.70 -16.86 11.28
N GLY A 367 -18.98 -16.15 12.40
CA GLY A 367 -19.95 -16.56 13.42
C GLY A 367 -19.44 -17.59 14.44
N GLU A 368 -18.26 -18.17 14.23
CA GLU A 368 -17.68 -19.18 15.11
C GLU A 368 -17.08 -18.56 16.37
N LYS A 369 -17.02 -19.34 17.46
CA LYS A 369 -16.36 -18.91 18.69
C LYS A 369 -14.85 -18.84 18.50
N ALA A 370 -14.19 -18.00 19.29
CA ALA A 370 -12.73 -17.92 19.34
C ALA A 370 -12.13 -19.29 19.65
N THR A 371 -11.14 -19.69 18.86
CA THR A 371 -10.36 -20.92 19.08
C THR A 371 -9.23 -20.70 20.09
N ILE A 372 -8.66 -19.49 20.13
CA ILE A 372 -7.58 -19.08 21.03
C ILE A 372 -7.99 -17.77 21.72
N PRO A 373 -8.89 -17.80 22.71
CA PRO A 373 -9.59 -16.62 23.18
C PRO A 373 -8.68 -15.60 23.87
N VAL A 374 -8.69 -14.36 23.39
CA VAL A 374 -8.09 -13.19 24.07
C VAL A 374 -9.17 -12.28 24.63
N THR A 375 -9.14 -12.10 25.95
CA THR A 375 -10.17 -11.38 26.70
C THR A 375 -10.02 -9.86 26.59
N GLN A 376 -11.12 -9.13 26.78
CA GLN A 376 -11.13 -7.66 26.67
C GLN A 376 -10.40 -6.95 27.82
N ALA A 377 -10.37 -7.56 29.01
CA ALA A 377 -9.82 -6.96 30.21
C ALA A 377 -9.09 -8.01 31.05
N TYR A 378 -8.03 -7.57 31.74
CA TYR A 378 -7.36 -8.39 32.73
C TYR A 378 -8.23 -8.60 33.97
N ASN A 379 -8.09 -9.76 34.58
CA ASN A 379 -8.49 -10.06 35.94
C ASN A 379 -7.39 -10.91 36.60
N ALA A 380 -7.52 -11.16 37.91
CA ALA A 380 -6.51 -11.87 38.69
C ALA A 380 -6.13 -13.25 38.11
N ASN A 381 -7.05 -13.92 37.41
CA ASN A 381 -6.90 -15.30 36.98
C ASN A 381 -6.56 -15.45 35.49
N ASN A 382 -6.66 -14.38 34.69
CA ASN A 382 -6.57 -14.50 33.24
C ASN A 382 -5.27 -13.94 32.62
N LYS A 383 -4.39 -13.28 33.38
CA LYS A 383 -3.21 -12.61 32.80
C LYS A 383 -2.31 -13.57 32.02
N GLN A 384 -1.86 -14.65 32.67
CA GLN A 384 -0.94 -15.62 32.07
C GLN A 384 -1.54 -16.35 30.87
N ILE A 385 -2.81 -16.76 30.95
CA ILE A 385 -3.47 -17.44 29.84
C ILE A 385 -3.67 -16.50 28.64
N ASN A 386 -3.95 -15.21 28.85
CA ASN A 386 -4.00 -14.26 27.73
C ASN A 386 -2.62 -14.14 27.06
N PHE A 387 -1.52 -14.05 27.81
CA PHE A 387 -0.18 -13.98 27.22
C PHE A 387 0.16 -15.24 26.42
N ALA A 388 -0.11 -16.43 26.99
CA ALA A 388 0.09 -17.70 26.29
C ALA A 388 -0.76 -17.78 25.01
N ASN A 389 -2.00 -17.29 25.05
CA ASN A 389 -2.88 -17.22 23.89
C ASN A 389 -2.37 -16.24 22.82
N ILE A 390 -1.82 -15.09 23.22
CA ILE A 390 -1.19 -14.14 22.29
C ILE A 390 0.05 -14.74 21.63
N ASP A 391 0.86 -15.49 22.38
CA ASP A 391 2.02 -16.20 21.82
C ASP A 391 1.59 -17.27 20.82
N ALA A 392 0.59 -18.08 21.16
CA ALA A 392 0.03 -19.09 20.26
C ALA A 392 -0.57 -18.46 18.98
N LEU A 393 -1.26 -17.32 19.10
CA LEU A 393 -1.77 -16.57 17.94
C LEU A 393 -0.63 -16.02 17.08
N THR A 394 0.46 -15.57 17.68
CA THR A 394 1.64 -15.06 16.95
C THR A 394 2.34 -16.18 16.19
N GLU A 395 2.38 -17.38 16.77
CA GLU A 395 2.95 -18.57 16.11
C GLU A 395 2.06 -19.06 14.95
N GLN A 396 0.73 -19.06 15.12
CA GLN A 396 -0.21 -19.51 14.10
C GLN A 396 -0.44 -18.49 12.98
N HIS A 397 -0.31 -17.20 13.30
CA HIS A 397 -0.48 -16.09 12.36
C HIS A 397 0.78 -15.21 12.37
N PRO A 398 1.91 -15.68 11.80
CA PRO A 398 3.17 -14.94 11.87
C PRO A 398 3.17 -13.64 11.05
N ASN A 399 2.30 -13.53 10.04
CA ASN A 399 2.24 -12.37 9.12
C ASN A 399 0.81 -11.85 8.91
N PRO A 400 0.12 -11.39 9.97
CA PRO A 400 -1.30 -11.00 9.87
C PRO A 400 -1.47 -9.71 9.05
N LEU A 401 -0.43 -8.89 8.90
CA LEU A 401 -0.46 -7.70 8.04
C LEU A 401 -0.19 -7.98 6.55
N SER A 402 -0.03 -9.24 6.15
CA SER A 402 0.18 -9.58 4.74
C SER A 402 -1.07 -9.38 3.87
N SER A 403 -2.26 -9.40 4.47
CA SER A 403 -3.53 -9.04 3.83
C SER A 403 -4.61 -8.77 4.89
N ALA A 404 -5.75 -8.21 4.49
CA ALA A 404 -6.88 -8.04 5.40
C ALA A 404 -7.48 -9.39 5.83
N GLU A 405 -7.45 -10.39 4.94
CA GLU A 405 -7.93 -11.74 5.19
C GLU A 405 -7.10 -12.44 6.28
N GLU A 406 -5.78 -12.31 6.23
CA GLU A 406 -4.89 -12.85 7.26
C GLU A 406 -5.08 -12.15 8.62
N TRP A 407 -5.30 -10.83 8.60
CA TRP A 407 -5.64 -10.08 9.80
C TRP A 407 -6.96 -10.56 10.41
N LEU A 408 -8.01 -10.67 9.59
CA LEU A 408 -9.33 -11.12 10.03
C LEU A 408 -9.32 -12.59 10.46
N SER A 409 -8.47 -13.43 9.87
CA SER A 409 -8.26 -14.81 10.33
C SER A 409 -7.72 -14.85 11.76
N MET A 410 -6.69 -14.04 12.05
CA MET A 410 -6.14 -13.89 13.40
C MET A 410 -7.19 -13.34 14.37
N GLU A 411 -7.96 -12.31 13.97
CA GLU A 411 -9.05 -11.78 14.79
C GLU A 411 -10.16 -12.81 15.03
N GLN A 412 -10.52 -13.63 14.05
CA GLN A 412 -11.51 -14.68 14.20
C GLN A 412 -11.05 -15.72 15.23
N ALA A 413 -9.78 -16.15 15.16
CA ALA A 413 -9.18 -17.07 16.13
C ALA A 413 -9.15 -16.48 17.54
N ALA A 414 -8.80 -15.20 17.67
CA ALA A 414 -8.62 -14.51 18.95
C ALA A 414 -9.93 -14.07 19.61
N LEU A 415 -10.87 -13.57 18.81
CA LEU A 415 -12.05 -12.83 19.27
C LEU A 415 -13.34 -13.61 19.08
N GLY A 416 -13.45 -14.35 17.96
CA GLY A 416 -14.65 -15.05 17.54
C GLY A 416 -15.83 -14.12 17.22
N GLY A 417 -16.94 -14.69 16.76
CA GLY A 417 -18.22 -14.02 16.58
C GLY A 417 -18.59 -13.73 15.12
N GLU A 418 -19.78 -13.16 14.95
CA GLU A 418 -20.34 -12.78 13.64
C GLU A 418 -19.73 -11.51 13.06
N TYR A 419 -19.10 -10.68 13.90
CA TYR A 419 -18.56 -9.38 13.49
C TYR A 419 -17.24 -9.12 14.21
N LEU A 420 -16.22 -8.75 13.44
CA LEU A 420 -14.87 -8.48 13.91
C LEU A 420 -14.51 -7.00 13.71
N PRO A 421 -13.57 -6.44 14.49
CA PRO A 421 -13.04 -5.12 14.22
C PRO A 421 -12.56 -4.97 12.77
N HIS A 422 -12.69 -3.77 12.22
CA HIS A 422 -12.16 -3.49 10.90
C HIS A 422 -10.62 -3.65 10.90
N PRO A 423 -10.00 -4.25 9.86
CA PRO A 423 -8.55 -4.40 9.78
C PRO A 423 -7.80 -3.06 9.66
N PRO A 424 -6.51 -2.98 10.08
CA PRO A 424 -5.68 -1.79 10.00
C PRO A 424 -5.13 -1.59 8.58
N MET A 425 -5.96 -1.05 7.69
CA MET A 425 -5.68 -1.07 6.26
C MET A 425 -4.42 -0.30 5.87
N GLN A 426 -4.11 0.79 6.55
CA GLN A 426 -2.89 1.54 6.27
C GLN A 426 -1.65 0.77 6.77
N ALA A 427 -1.73 0.08 7.91
CA ALA A 427 -0.65 -0.79 8.38
C ALA A 427 -0.41 -1.98 7.44
N ILE A 428 -1.47 -2.57 6.88
CA ILE A 428 -1.37 -3.63 5.87
C ILE A 428 -0.63 -3.11 4.63
N LYS A 429 -1.00 -1.93 4.13
CA LYS A 429 -0.30 -1.28 3.00
C LYS A 429 1.19 -1.08 3.30
N TYR A 430 1.52 -0.59 4.49
CA TYR A 430 2.91 -0.41 4.91
C TYR A 430 3.69 -1.72 5.05
N ALA A 431 3.05 -2.80 5.51
CA ALA A 431 3.68 -4.12 5.58
C ALA A 431 3.92 -4.74 4.19
N GLN A 432 3.16 -4.33 3.17
CA GLN A 432 3.30 -4.80 1.80
C GLN A 432 4.28 -3.96 0.98
N ASP A 433 4.37 -2.65 1.22
CA ASP A 433 5.20 -1.74 0.41
C ASP A 433 5.99 -0.73 1.26
N PRO A 434 7.32 -0.90 1.41
CA PRO A 434 8.16 0.09 2.09
C PRO A 434 8.19 1.45 1.39
N ASN A 435 7.84 1.57 0.10
CA ASN A 435 7.76 2.86 -0.57
C ASN A 435 6.67 3.75 0.04
N LEU A 436 5.54 3.18 0.47
CA LEU A 436 4.46 3.95 1.10
C LEU A 436 4.89 4.52 2.47
N MET A 437 5.67 3.74 3.22
CA MET A 437 6.32 4.25 4.44
C MET A 437 7.31 5.38 4.09
N ALA A 438 8.14 5.19 3.07
CA ALA A 438 9.10 6.21 2.61
C ALA A 438 8.40 7.50 2.15
N GLU A 439 7.31 7.39 1.38
CA GLU A 439 6.47 8.52 0.97
C GLU A 439 5.88 9.26 2.16
N LYS A 440 5.40 8.53 3.18
CA LYS A 440 4.94 9.14 4.43
C LYS A 440 6.08 9.91 5.10
N LEU A 441 7.26 9.31 5.24
CA LEU A 441 8.43 9.94 5.86
C LEU A 441 8.91 11.18 5.09
N ARG A 442 8.79 11.22 3.75
CA ARG A 442 9.11 12.40 2.93
C ARG A 442 8.22 13.62 3.21
N LYS A 443 7.07 13.44 3.89
CA LYS A 443 6.22 14.54 4.34
C LYS A 443 6.74 15.24 5.60
N LEU A 444 7.78 14.70 6.23
CA LEU A 444 8.40 15.33 7.39
C LEU A 444 9.07 16.65 6.97
N THR A 445 8.52 17.77 7.44
CA THR A 445 9.14 19.08 7.19
C THR A 445 10.47 19.19 7.94
N PRO A 446 11.39 20.09 7.53
CA PRO A 446 12.64 20.30 8.26
C PRO A 446 12.45 20.62 9.74
N GLU A 447 11.41 21.40 10.07
CA GLU A 447 11.08 21.77 11.44
C GLU A 447 10.58 20.58 12.28
N LEU A 448 9.65 19.79 11.71
CA LEU A 448 9.18 18.56 12.35
C LEU A 448 10.34 17.59 12.58
N LYS A 449 11.23 17.42 11.59
CA LYS A 449 12.41 16.57 11.72
C LYS A 449 13.33 17.06 12.83
N ALA A 450 13.62 18.36 12.89
CA ALA A 450 14.49 18.92 13.92
C ALA A 450 13.93 18.66 15.33
N GLY A 451 12.61 18.79 15.53
CA GLY A 451 11.97 18.44 16.80
C GLY A 451 12.10 16.96 17.15
N VAL A 452 11.92 16.05 16.19
CA VAL A 452 12.11 14.61 16.43
C VAL A 452 13.59 14.27 16.67
N ASP A 453 14.52 14.86 15.93
CA ASP A 453 15.97 14.69 16.14
C ASP A 453 16.37 15.11 17.55
N GLU A 454 15.90 16.27 18.01
CA GLU A 454 16.12 16.74 19.39
C GLU A 454 15.53 15.74 20.40
N GLY A 455 14.29 15.28 20.19
CA GLY A 455 13.67 14.31 21.08
C GLY A 455 14.43 12.99 21.16
N PHE A 456 14.89 12.46 20.04
CA PHE A 456 15.70 11.24 20.02
C PHE A 456 17.07 11.42 20.65
N ALA A 457 17.65 12.63 20.63
CA ALA A 457 18.87 12.90 21.39
C ALA A 457 18.64 12.72 22.91
N TYR A 458 17.49 13.12 23.44
CA TYR A 458 17.13 12.86 24.84
C TYR A 458 16.82 11.40 25.12
N VAL A 459 16.13 10.72 24.21
CA VAL A 459 15.88 9.27 24.30
C VAL A 459 17.19 8.50 24.31
N ASP A 460 18.14 8.86 23.46
CA ASP A 460 19.47 8.25 23.42
C ASP A 460 20.27 8.57 24.69
N GLN A 461 20.18 9.78 25.24
CA GLN A 461 20.79 10.11 26.52
C GLN A 461 20.24 9.20 27.64
N ILE A 462 18.92 9.03 27.74
CA ILE A 462 18.29 8.14 28.73
C ILE A 462 18.71 6.68 28.50
N ARG A 463 18.71 6.23 27.24
CA ARG A 463 19.19 4.90 26.85
C ARG A 463 20.62 4.69 27.34
N GLN A 464 21.53 5.63 27.11
CA GLN A 464 22.93 5.53 27.57
C GLN A 464 23.03 5.50 29.11
N ILE A 465 22.16 6.19 29.84
CA ILE A 465 22.13 6.14 31.31
C ILE A 465 21.75 4.72 31.79
N TYR A 466 20.75 4.08 31.17
CA TYR A 466 20.42 2.68 31.45
C TYR A 466 21.55 1.73 31.06
N LYS A 467 22.08 1.83 29.83
CA LYS A 467 23.18 0.99 29.33
C LYS A 467 24.44 1.10 30.19
N GLY A 468 24.74 2.31 30.67
CA GLY A 468 25.88 2.58 31.54
C GLY A 468 25.69 2.16 32.99
N GLY A 469 24.53 1.59 33.36
CA GLY A 469 24.21 1.21 34.74
C GLY A 469 24.08 2.40 35.70
N SER A 470 23.98 3.62 35.17
CA SER A 470 23.84 4.85 35.97
C SER A 470 22.38 5.20 36.27
N ALA A 471 21.43 4.57 35.55
CA ALA A 471 20.01 4.68 35.88
C ALA A 471 19.77 4.06 37.26
N ASP A 472 18.96 4.73 38.09
CA ASP A 472 18.43 4.16 39.32
C ASP A 472 16.91 3.87 39.19
N PRO A 473 16.31 3.04 40.07
CA PRO A 473 14.88 2.77 40.05
C PRO A 473 14.01 4.02 40.18
N LYS A 474 14.53 5.06 40.83
CA LYS A 474 13.83 6.33 41.01
C LYS A 474 13.65 7.07 39.68
N MET A 475 14.66 7.07 38.80
CA MET A 475 14.55 7.58 37.43
C MET A 475 13.46 6.85 36.65
N THR A 476 13.36 5.52 36.80
CA THR A 476 12.25 4.74 36.23
C THR A 476 10.90 5.20 36.78
N ALA A 477 10.80 5.49 38.08
CA ALA A 477 9.56 6.02 38.67
C ALA A 477 9.20 7.40 38.10
N ASP A 478 10.20 8.28 37.93
CA ASP A 478 10.02 9.60 37.30
C ASP A 478 9.51 9.47 35.86
N LEU A 479 10.00 8.49 35.08
CA LEU A 479 9.48 8.19 33.73
C LEU A 479 8.02 7.73 33.75
N PHE A 480 7.62 6.89 34.72
CA PHE A 480 6.23 6.47 34.86
C PHE A 480 5.31 7.62 35.29
N VAL A 481 5.77 8.49 36.20
CA VAL A 481 5.06 9.72 36.56
C VAL A 481 4.93 10.64 35.34
N TRP A 482 6.01 10.85 34.60
CA TRP A 482 5.99 11.63 33.36
C TRP A 482 5.01 11.06 32.34
N GLY A 483 4.98 9.73 32.19
CA GLY A 483 4.10 9.02 31.25
C GLY A 483 2.61 9.12 31.60
N ILE A 484 2.21 8.94 32.87
CA ILE A 484 0.79 9.01 33.26
C ILE A 484 0.20 10.41 33.06
N LEU A 485 1.03 11.45 33.13
CA LEU A 485 0.60 12.83 32.89
C LEU A 485 0.11 13.05 31.45
N SER A 486 0.51 12.19 30.50
CA SER A 486 0.10 12.23 29.07
C SER A 486 -1.35 11.81 28.79
N ARG A 487 -2.08 11.31 29.80
CA ARG A 487 -3.43 10.75 29.60
C ARG A 487 -4.40 11.83 29.11
N GLY A 488 -4.74 11.77 27.82
CA GLY A 488 -5.68 12.70 27.18
C GLY A 488 -5.17 14.15 27.14
N ALA A 489 -3.87 14.36 27.26
CA ALA A 489 -3.24 15.67 27.31
C ALA A 489 -2.30 15.88 26.11
N GLY A 490 -2.10 17.14 25.71
CA GLY A 490 -1.03 17.51 24.81
C GLY A 490 0.33 17.55 25.53
N PRO A 491 1.44 17.53 24.78
CA PRO A 491 2.80 17.54 25.32
C PRO A 491 3.05 18.70 26.31
N THR A 492 2.65 19.92 25.95
CA THR A 492 2.87 21.12 26.79
C THR A 492 2.22 20.99 28.17
N GLN A 493 0.97 20.50 28.25
CA GLN A 493 0.27 20.36 29.52
C GLN A 493 0.89 19.23 30.37
N GLN A 494 1.23 18.10 29.75
CA GLN A 494 1.89 16.99 30.42
C GLN A 494 3.25 17.43 31.02
N GLU A 495 4.10 18.00 30.19
CA GLU A 495 5.50 18.28 30.53
C GLU A 495 5.62 19.45 31.50
N ALA A 496 4.79 20.49 31.35
CA ALA A 496 4.72 21.57 32.34
C ALA A 496 4.29 21.05 33.72
N ALA A 497 3.30 20.14 33.77
CA ALA A 497 2.91 19.52 35.03
C ALA A 497 4.04 18.70 35.65
N PHE A 498 4.79 17.95 34.83
CA PHE A 498 5.94 17.19 35.32
C PHE A 498 6.99 18.11 35.95
N LEU A 499 7.41 19.16 35.23
CA LEU A 499 8.38 20.14 35.74
C LEU A 499 7.94 20.79 37.06
N ASP A 500 6.64 21.02 37.22
CA ASP A 500 6.07 21.64 38.41
C ASP A 500 6.05 20.70 39.62
N ILE A 501 5.86 19.39 39.44
CA ILE A 501 5.75 18.43 40.55
C ILE A 501 7.04 17.65 40.84
N MET A 502 7.97 17.58 39.89
CA MET A 502 9.13 16.67 39.95
C MET A 502 9.88 16.75 41.28
N GLN A 503 10.20 17.96 41.75
CA GLN A 503 10.97 18.16 42.99
C GLN A 503 10.17 17.78 44.24
N ASP A 504 8.88 18.12 44.29
CA ASP A 504 8.02 17.82 45.45
C ASP A 504 7.67 16.32 45.54
N ALA A 505 7.74 15.60 44.41
CA ALA A 505 7.49 14.17 44.32
C ALA A 505 8.64 13.30 44.89
N GLN A 506 9.87 13.83 44.95
CA GLN A 506 11.09 13.06 45.25
C GLN A 506 11.04 12.26 46.57
N PRO A 507 10.56 12.82 47.71
CA PRO A 507 10.47 12.05 48.96
C PRO A 507 9.54 10.84 48.86
N MET A 508 8.52 10.92 48.00
CA MET A 508 7.59 9.83 47.77
C MET A 508 8.19 8.76 46.84
N MET A 509 9.04 9.15 45.87
CA MET A 509 9.72 8.19 45.00
C MET A 509 10.62 7.24 45.79
N ALA A 510 11.33 7.72 46.81
CA ALA A 510 12.15 6.88 47.68
C ALA A 510 11.33 5.76 48.33
N LYS A 511 10.14 6.08 48.86
CA LYS A 511 9.23 5.08 49.42
C LYS A 511 8.74 4.06 48.40
N VAL A 512 8.59 4.46 47.14
CA VAL A 512 8.16 3.55 46.06
C VAL A 512 9.27 2.56 45.75
N VAL A 513 10.52 3.03 45.67
CA VAL A 513 11.70 2.16 45.48
C VAL A 513 11.84 1.18 46.64
N ASP A 514 11.70 1.66 47.88
CA ASP A 514 11.84 0.83 49.08
C ASP A 514 10.64 -0.11 49.34
N GLY A 515 9.59 -0.04 48.51
CA GLY A 515 8.35 -0.80 48.70
C GLY A 515 7.54 -0.40 49.94
N THR A 516 7.78 0.79 50.49
CA THR A 516 7.13 1.32 51.69
C THR A 516 6.03 2.35 51.39
N PHE A 517 5.71 2.59 50.12
CA PHE A 517 4.66 3.53 49.70
C PHE A 517 3.26 2.95 49.99
N THR A 518 2.55 3.55 50.93
CA THR A 518 1.27 3.06 51.45
C THR A 518 0.04 3.71 50.80
N ALA A 519 -1.16 3.26 51.18
CA ALA A 519 -2.41 3.92 50.78
C ALA A 519 -2.51 5.36 51.34
N ASP A 520 -1.98 5.62 52.53
CA ASP A 520 -1.95 6.96 53.12
C ASP A 520 -0.98 7.90 52.38
N ASP A 521 0.11 7.35 51.85
CA ASP A 521 1.02 8.07 50.96
C ASP A 521 0.34 8.41 49.63
N ALA A 522 -0.44 7.48 49.05
CA ALA A 522 -1.23 7.75 47.84
C ALA A 522 -2.31 8.84 48.07
N ALA A 523 -2.94 8.84 49.24
CA ALA A 523 -3.88 9.88 49.64
C ALA A 523 -3.17 11.24 49.83
N SER A 524 -1.99 11.22 50.46
CA SER A 524 -1.13 12.40 50.66
C SER A 524 -0.64 12.97 49.33
N TRP A 525 -0.27 12.12 48.37
CA TRP A 525 0.07 12.51 47.01
C TRP A 525 -1.07 13.31 46.36
N THR A 526 -2.28 12.75 46.37
CA THR A 526 -3.49 13.37 45.80
C THR A 526 -3.84 14.70 46.48
N ALA A 527 -3.61 14.80 47.79
CA ALA A 527 -3.87 16.02 48.55
C ALA A 527 -2.87 17.14 48.23
N ASN A 528 -1.61 16.80 47.95
CA ASN A 528 -0.51 17.75 47.94
C ASN A 528 0.05 18.08 46.55
N MET A 529 0.23 17.12 45.63
CA MET A 529 0.89 17.39 44.34
C MET A 529 0.15 18.40 43.45
N LYS A 530 -1.19 18.43 43.52
CA LYS A 530 -2.00 19.44 42.81
C LYS A 530 -1.73 20.88 43.26
N LYS A 531 -1.17 21.07 44.46
CA LYS A 531 -0.81 22.39 45.02
C LYS A 531 0.49 22.91 44.40
N SER A 532 1.36 22.03 43.93
CA SER A 532 2.61 22.36 43.25
C SER A 532 2.37 22.95 41.86
N LEU A 533 1.20 22.71 41.26
CA LEU A 533 0.78 23.27 39.97
C LEU A 533 0.41 24.77 40.12
N PRO A 534 1.21 25.71 39.61
CA PRO A 534 0.95 27.15 39.69
C PRO A 534 -0.33 27.55 38.96
N GLU A 535 -0.98 28.62 39.42
CA GLU A 535 -2.07 29.24 38.66
C GLU A 535 -1.54 29.78 37.32
N GLY A 536 -2.22 29.45 36.22
CA GLY A 536 -1.80 29.84 34.87
C GLY A 536 -0.75 28.93 34.22
N SER A 537 -0.19 27.94 34.94
CA SER A 537 0.63 26.89 34.33
C SER A 537 -0.21 26.05 33.37
N PRO A 538 0.29 25.69 32.16
CA PRO A 538 -0.36 24.72 31.29
C PRO A 538 -0.63 23.39 32.01
N GLY A 539 0.25 23.00 32.93
CA GLY A 539 0.15 21.78 33.73
C GLY A 539 -1.09 21.72 34.62
N LYS A 540 -1.72 22.86 34.93
CA LYS A 540 -2.96 22.89 35.72
C LYS A 540 -4.09 22.10 35.05
N GLN A 541 -4.11 22.02 33.72
CA GLN A 541 -5.15 21.31 32.96
C GLN A 541 -5.14 19.80 33.20
N VAL A 542 -3.99 19.22 33.58
CA VAL A 542 -3.82 17.79 33.82
C VAL A 542 -3.77 17.43 35.31
N THR A 543 -4.35 18.28 36.18
CA THR A 543 -4.42 18.03 37.63
C THR A 543 -5.00 16.64 37.96
N MET A 544 -5.96 16.14 37.17
CA MET A 544 -6.51 14.79 37.36
C MET A 544 -5.49 13.68 37.11
N ASN A 545 -4.56 13.87 36.17
CA ASN A 545 -3.49 12.91 35.87
C ASN A 545 -2.43 12.96 36.98
N VAL A 546 -2.10 14.16 37.47
CA VAL A 546 -1.24 14.33 38.65
C VAL A 546 -1.81 13.54 39.82
N ASN A 547 -3.09 13.71 40.14
CA ASN A 547 -3.73 12.96 41.23
C ASN A 547 -3.69 11.45 41.01
N ALA A 548 -3.91 10.99 39.76
CA ALA A 548 -3.92 9.57 39.43
C ALA A 548 -2.56 8.89 39.61
N ALA A 549 -1.45 9.64 39.55
CA ALA A 549 -0.10 9.07 39.69
C ALA A 549 0.13 8.39 41.04
N GLY A 550 -0.54 8.83 42.13
CA GLY A 550 -0.43 8.17 43.43
C GLY A 550 -0.89 6.71 43.43
N ALA A 551 -1.91 6.38 42.61
CA ALA A 551 -2.37 5.00 42.47
C ALA A 551 -1.37 4.15 41.67
N LEU A 552 -0.78 4.72 40.61
CA LEU A 552 0.29 4.07 39.84
C LEU A 552 1.51 3.77 40.73
N LEU A 553 1.96 4.75 41.51
CA LEU A 553 3.11 4.61 42.41
C LEU A 553 2.88 3.52 43.47
N ARG A 554 1.64 3.37 43.95
CA ARG A 554 1.29 2.27 44.87
C ARG A 554 1.42 0.91 44.21
N GLU A 555 1.02 0.77 42.94
CA GLU A 555 1.19 -0.48 42.20
C GLU A 555 2.67 -0.78 41.93
N LEU A 556 3.44 0.25 41.58
CA LEU A 556 4.88 0.14 41.35
C LEU A 556 5.68 -0.21 42.63
N ALA A 557 5.20 0.21 43.80
CA ALA A 557 5.83 -0.08 45.09
C ALA A 557 5.52 -1.49 45.63
N LYS A 558 4.59 -2.24 45.02
CA LYS A 558 4.26 -3.60 45.50
C LYS A 558 5.50 -4.49 45.42
N VAL A 559 5.69 -5.35 46.41
CA VAL A 559 6.61 -6.49 46.34
C VAL A 559 5.78 -7.72 46.01
N PRO A 560 5.86 -8.27 44.79
CA PRO A 560 5.11 -9.48 44.41
C PRO A 560 5.44 -10.66 45.32
N GLU A 561 4.49 -11.57 45.50
CA GLU A 561 4.70 -12.79 46.29
C GLU A 561 5.89 -13.59 45.76
N GLY A 562 6.80 -13.98 46.66
CA GLY A 562 8.03 -14.71 46.30
C GLY A 562 9.15 -13.85 45.71
N SER A 563 8.96 -12.53 45.58
CA SER A 563 9.99 -11.58 45.15
C SER A 563 10.63 -10.88 46.35
N ASN A 564 11.89 -10.46 46.20
CA ASN A 564 12.55 -9.50 47.09
C ASN A 564 12.67 -8.10 46.47
N GLN A 565 12.16 -7.92 45.25
CA GLN A 565 12.15 -6.67 44.49
C GLN A 565 10.72 -6.15 44.35
N THR A 566 10.58 -4.83 44.39
CA THR A 566 9.34 -4.15 43.99
C THR A 566 9.03 -4.36 42.51
N VAL A 567 7.79 -4.09 42.12
CA VAL A 567 7.38 -4.05 40.70
C VAL A 567 8.25 -3.04 39.93
N LEU A 568 8.50 -1.86 40.52
CA LEU A 568 9.37 -0.85 39.95
C LEU A 568 10.79 -1.36 39.70
N GLU A 569 11.41 -2.01 40.68
CA GLU A 569 12.76 -2.56 40.55
C GLU A 569 12.83 -3.66 39.49
N THR A 570 11.80 -4.51 39.42
CA THR A 570 11.70 -5.54 38.38
C THR A 570 11.69 -4.91 36.98
N LEU A 571 10.84 -3.90 36.78
CA LEU A 571 10.73 -3.19 35.49
C LEU A 571 11.99 -2.38 35.18
N HIS A 572 12.62 -1.77 36.18
CA HIS A 572 13.90 -1.08 36.04
C HIS A 572 14.99 -2.02 35.54
N GLY A 573 15.12 -3.21 36.15
CA GLY A 573 16.07 -4.23 35.71
C GLY A 573 15.81 -4.68 34.27
N MET A 574 14.54 -4.87 33.90
CA MET A 574 14.17 -5.19 32.52
C MET A 574 14.46 -4.05 31.54
N LEU A 575 14.31 -2.78 31.95
CA LEU A 575 14.66 -1.61 31.13
C LEU A 575 16.17 -1.48 30.89
N ALA A 576 16.99 -1.89 31.85
CA ALA A 576 18.44 -1.91 31.72
C ALA A 576 18.96 -3.05 30.81
N ASP A 577 18.20 -4.14 30.65
CA ASP A 577 18.60 -5.28 29.82
C ASP A 577 18.23 -5.09 28.35
N GLU A 578 19.22 -4.96 27.49
CA GLU A 578 19.04 -4.81 26.04
C GLU A 578 18.43 -6.05 25.37
N ASN A 579 18.54 -7.23 25.98
CA ASN A 579 17.98 -8.47 25.43
C ASN A 579 16.48 -8.61 25.69
N VAL A 580 15.91 -7.75 26.55
CA VAL A 580 14.49 -7.74 26.87
C VAL A 580 13.75 -6.78 25.92
N THR A 581 12.86 -7.33 25.10
CA THR A 581 12.03 -6.57 24.15
C THR A 581 10.99 -5.69 24.85
N ALA A 582 10.57 -4.59 24.23
CA ALA A 582 9.53 -3.71 24.78
C ALA A 582 8.22 -4.45 25.07
N LYS A 583 7.83 -5.41 24.21
CA LYS A 583 6.63 -6.22 24.44
C LYS A 583 6.71 -7.02 25.75
N MET A 584 7.88 -7.57 26.09
CA MET A 584 8.07 -8.32 27.34
C MET A 584 7.94 -7.41 28.56
N ILE A 585 8.50 -6.20 28.50
CA ILE A 585 8.38 -5.22 29.59
C ILE A 585 6.92 -4.78 29.76
N ARG A 586 6.22 -4.52 28.65
CA ARG A 586 4.78 -4.17 28.65
C ARG A 586 3.95 -5.28 29.29
N ARG A 587 4.15 -6.54 28.88
CA ARG A 587 3.46 -7.69 29.47
C ARG A 587 3.80 -7.85 30.94
N LYS A 588 5.06 -7.67 31.35
CA LYS A 588 5.46 -7.77 32.76
C LYS A 588 4.81 -6.68 33.61
N PHE A 589 4.70 -5.46 33.12
CA PHE A 589 3.94 -4.40 33.79
C PHE A 589 2.48 -4.81 34.00
N MET A 590 1.81 -5.34 32.97
CA MET A 590 0.41 -5.79 33.07
C MET A 590 0.25 -6.99 34.00
N GLU A 591 1.23 -7.89 34.03
CA GLU A 591 1.28 -9.04 34.93
C GLU A 591 1.32 -8.60 36.39
N LEU A 592 2.25 -7.70 36.72
CA LEU A 592 2.59 -7.34 38.10
C LEU A 592 1.68 -6.27 38.72
N THR A 593 0.90 -5.56 37.91
CA THR A 593 0.04 -4.46 38.39
C THR A 593 -1.44 -4.79 38.24
N ASP A 594 -2.25 -4.27 39.16
CA ASP A 594 -3.70 -4.39 39.14
C ASP A 594 -4.33 -3.00 39.12
N SER A 595 -4.91 -2.62 37.98
CA SER A 595 -5.58 -1.31 37.82
C SER A 595 -4.68 -0.12 38.15
N ALA A 596 -3.43 -0.12 37.65
CA ALA A 596 -2.45 0.96 37.84
C ALA A 596 -2.83 2.34 37.27
N GLY A 597 -4.05 2.49 36.75
CA GLY A 597 -4.54 3.72 36.15
C GLY A 597 -3.90 4.04 34.79
N ILE A 598 -3.05 3.17 34.26
CA ILE A 598 -2.48 3.25 32.92
C ILE A 598 -2.63 1.91 32.20
N ASP A 599 -2.63 1.95 30.87
CA ASP A 599 -2.83 0.81 29.97
C ASP A 599 -1.75 0.84 28.87
N ASN A 600 -1.83 -0.06 27.89
CA ASN A 600 -0.85 -0.33 26.83
C ASN A 600 -0.20 0.94 26.26
N LYS A 601 -1.00 1.95 25.87
CA LYS A 601 -0.53 3.22 25.31
C LYS A 601 0.52 3.87 26.19
N VAL A 602 0.22 4.09 27.46
CA VAL A 602 1.10 4.87 28.35
C VAL A 602 2.35 4.06 28.68
N VAL A 603 2.22 2.74 28.84
CA VAL A 603 3.38 1.86 29.06
C VAL A 603 4.30 1.90 27.83
N SER A 604 3.78 1.68 26.62
CA SER A 604 4.55 1.80 25.38
C SER A 604 5.21 3.17 25.23
N PHE A 605 4.53 4.24 25.64
CA PHE A 605 5.10 5.59 25.60
C PHE A 605 6.30 5.74 26.53
N VAL A 606 6.19 5.24 27.77
CA VAL A 606 7.31 5.17 28.72
C VAL A 606 8.46 4.35 28.14
N LEU A 607 8.18 3.20 27.52
CA LEU A 607 9.22 2.36 26.90
C LEU A 607 9.95 3.08 25.76
N LEU A 608 9.21 3.79 24.89
CA LEU A 608 9.78 4.58 23.79
C LEU A 608 10.76 5.62 24.33
N VAL A 609 10.32 6.44 25.29
CA VAL A 609 11.17 7.51 25.83
C VAL A 609 12.28 7.00 26.77
N ALA A 610 12.14 5.77 27.28
CA ALA A 610 13.21 5.07 27.99
C ALA A 610 14.28 4.47 27.06
N GLY A 611 14.15 4.63 25.74
CA GLY A 611 15.17 4.17 24.79
C GLY A 611 14.83 2.87 24.06
N ARG A 612 13.60 2.35 24.14
CA ARG A 612 13.21 1.19 23.34
C ARG A 612 12.83 1.62 21.93
N ASP A 613 13.34 0.89 20.94
CA ASP A 613 13.23 1.21 19.51
C ASP A 613 12.31 0.25 18.76
N ASP A 614 11.84 -0.80 19.43
CA ASP A 614 11.01 -1.88 18.91
C ASP A 614 9.50 -1.70 19.22
N VAL A 615 9.08 -0.48 19.57
CA VAL A 615 7.77 -0.18 20.19
C VAL A 615 6.89 0.76 19.36
N LEU A 616 5.58 0.53 19.39
CA LEU A 616 4.54 1.46 18.93
C LEU A 616 3.72 2.01 20.11
N VAL A 617 3.34 3.29 20.03
CA VAL A 617 2.40 3.92 20.97
C VAL A 617 1.03 4.10 20.30
N MET A 618 0.09 3.21 20.63
CA MET A 618 -1.26 3.22 20.04
C MET A 618 -2.15 4.26 20.73
N ASP A 619 -2.00 5.52 20.32
CA ASP A 619 -2.85 6.63 20.73
C ASP A 619 -3.86 7.03 19.65
N ARG A 620 -4.53 8.17 19.81
CA ARG A 620 -5.54 8.66 18.86
C ARG A 620 -4.97 8.88 17.46
N ILE A 621 -3.79 9.47 17.37
CA ILE A 621 -3.18 9.87 16.11
C ILE A 621 -2.76 8.60 15.35
N GLN A 622 -2.05 7.69 16.02
CA GLN A 622 -1.62 6.44 15.39
C GLN A 622 -2.75 5.46 15.13
N GLY A 623 -3.71 5.35 16.04
CA GLY A 623 -4.88 4.51 15.86
C GLY A 623 -5.69 4.92 14.63
N ARG A 624 -5.84 6.23 14.39
CA ARG A 624 -6.44 6.74 13.14
C ARG A 624 -5.53 6.46 11.95
N HIS A 625 -4.26 6.82 12.04
CA HIS A 625 -3.29 6.70 10.94
C HIS A 625 -3.17 5.29 10.39
N LEU A 626 -3.07 4.28 11.26
CA LEU A 626 -2.84 2.89 10.85
C LEU A 626 -4.10 2.18 10.36
N TRP A 627 -5.29 2.69 10.67
CA TRP A 627 -6.57 2.12 10.23
C TRP A 627 -7.18 2.83 9.02
N ASP A 628 -7.11 4.16 8.99
CA ASP A 628 -7.73 4.95 7.93
C ASP A 628 -6.79 5.10 6.74
N ASP A 629 -7.06 4.34 5.68
CA ASP A 629 -6.39 4.45 4.38
C ASP A 629 -7.09 5.46 3.44
N GLY A 630 -7.86 6.39 4.03
CA GLY A 630 -8.71 7.38 3.38
C GLY A 630 -10.19 6.97 3.34
N ARG A 631 -10.53 5.71 3.70
CA ARG A 631 -11.90 5.19 3.62
C ARG A 631 -12.88 5.86 4.57
N PHE A 632 -12.39 6.49 5.63
CA PHE A 632 -13.24 7.16 6.62
C PHE A 632 -13.28 8.68 6.43
N ASP A 633 -12.77 9.18 5.29
CA ASP A 633 -12.77 10.61 4.93
C ASP A 633 -12.21 11.52 6.04
N GLY A 634 -11.18 11.04 6.75
CA GLY A 634 -10.54 11.77 7.85
C GLY A 634 -11.36 11.83 9.14
N PHE A 635 -12.49 11.11 9.22
CA PHE A 635 -13.30 11.00 10.43
C PHE A 635 -12.46 10.47 11.60
N ASN A 636 -12.71 11.00 12.80
CA ASN A 636 -12.04 10.54 14.01
C ASN A 636 -12.60 9.18 14.48
N ILE A 637 -12.17 8.11 13.81
CA ILE A 637 -12.56 6.73 14.11
C ILE A 637 -12.03 6.21 15.46
N TYR A 638 -11.09 6.92 16.09
CA TYR A 638 -10.51 6.49 17.36
C TYR A 638 -11.44 6.74 18.55
N ASP A 639 -11.89 7.98 18.74
CA ASP A 639 -12.93 8.29 19.73
C ASP A 639 -14.30 7.85 19.20
N GLY A 640 -14.49 8.02 17.89
CA GLY A 640 -15.50 7.37 17.07
C GLY A 640 -16.88 8.02 17.11
N TYR A 641 -17.89 7.17 17.07
CA TYR A 641 -19.28 7.50 16.79
C TYR A 641 -20.06 7.67 18.09
N TYR A 642 -21.07 8.54 18.08
CA TYR A 642 -21.99 8.63 19.21
C TYR A 642 -22.82 7.36 19.31
N LYS A 643 -22.86 6.77 20.50
CA LYS A 643 -23.81 5.71 20.79
C LYS A 643 -25.22 6.29 20.79
N GLU A 644 -26.11 5.66 20.03
CA GLU A 644 -27.49 6.11 19.81
C GLU A 644 -28.19 6.49 21.13
N GLY A 645 -28.79 7.68 21.16
CA GLY A 645 -29.48 8.20 22.34
C GLY A 645 -28.57 8.62 23.51
N THR A 646 -27.25 8.67 23.33
CA THR A 646 -26.30 9.05 24.38
C THR A 646 -25.26 10.08 23.92
N THR A 647 -24.59 10.74 24.86
CA THR A 647 -23.43 11.61 24.59
C THR A 647 -22.10 10.85 24.61
N VAL A 648 -22.13 9.52 24.77
CA VAL A 648 -20.94 8.68 24.85
C VAL A 648 -20.48 8.34 23.44
N GLN A 649 -19.20 8.57 23.16
CA GLN A 649 -18.55 8.15 21.92
C GLN A 649 -17.88 6.79 22.07
N GLU A 650 -17.93 5.98 21.01
CA GLU A 650 -17.28 4.67 20.90
C GLU A 650 -16.53 4.55 19.57
N GLY A 651 -15.33 3.98 19.58
CA GLY A 651 -14.44 3.91 18.42
C GLY A 651 -13.30 2.91 18.63
N LEU A 652 -12.23 3.01 17.83
CA LEU A 652 -11.08 2.11 17.91
C LEU A 652 -10.38 2.09 19.28
N HIS A 653 -10.55 3.12 20.11
CA HIS A 653 -9.98 3.10 21.47
C HIS A 653 -10.41 1.89 22.31
N GLY A 654 -11.54 1.25 21.98
CA GLY A 654 -12.03 0.03 22.62
C GLY A 654 -11.14 -1.20 22.39
N ILE A 655 -10.45 -1.28 21.24
CA ILE A 655 -9.63 -2.45 20.88
C ILE A 655 -8.18 -2.34 21.38
N PHE A 656 -7.69 -1.13 21.68
CA PHE A 656 -6.30 -0.91 22.12
C PHE A 656 -6.07 -1.05 23.63
N ARG A 657 -7.08 -1.47 24.40
CA ARG A 657 -7.02 -1.64 25.86
C ARG A 657 -6.91 -3.09 26.29
N GLY A 658 -6.29 -3.32 27.45
CA GLY A 658 -6.21 -4.64 28.06
C GLY A 658 -5.50 -5.68 27.18
N PRO A 659 -5.81 -6.99 27.34
CA PRO A 659 -5.13 -8.06 26.61
C PRO A 659 -5.29 -7.98 25.09
N ARG A 660 -6.47 -7.61 24.59
CA ARG A 660 -6.68 -7.39 23.13
C ARG A 660 -5.81 -6.25 22.60
N GLY A 661 -5.64 -5.18 23.37
CA GLY A 661 -4.72 -4.11 23.00
C GLY A 661 -3.27 -4.57 22.92
N VAL A 662 -2.84 -5.47 23.81
CA VAL A 662 -1.52 -6.11 23.74
C VAL A 662 -1.39 -6.92 22.45
N LEU A 663 -2.37 -7.78 22.15
CA LEU A 663 -2.41 -8.57 20.91
C LEU A 663 -2.23 -7.68 19.68
N PHE A 664 -3.10 -6.69 19.50
CA PHE A 664 -3.07 -5.84 18.31
C PHE A 664 -1.78 -5.03 18.19
N THR A 665 -1.29 -4.48 19.30
CA THR A 665 -0.04 -3.72 19.30
C THR A 665 1.13 -4.61 18.88
N GLU A 666 1.23 -5.83 19.41
CA GLU A 666 2.31 -6.75 19.07
C GLU A 666 2.26 -7.24 17.62
N MET A 667 1.06 -7.49 17.07
CA MET A 667 0.91 -7.86 15.66
C MET A 667 1.32 -6.73 14.71
N LEU A 668 0.98 -5.49 15.05
CA LEU A 668 1.42 -4.31 14.32
C LEU A 668 2.95 -4.14 14.42
N GLU A 669 3.50 -4.27 15.63
CA GLU A 669 4.94 -4.16 15.88
C GLU A 669 5.73 -5.20 15.07
N ASN A 670 5.26 -6.45 15.03
CA ASN A 670 5.93 -7.51 14.29
C ASN A 670 5.80 -7.34 12.77
N GLY A 671 4.60 -7.03 12.26
CA GLY A 671 4.36 -6.99 10.82
C GLY A 671 4.90 -5.74 10.12
N MET A 672 5.03 -4.59 10.81
CA MET A 672 5.58 -3.37 10.20
C MET A 672 7.11 -3.31 10.23
N ARG A 673 7.74 -3.87 11.27
CA ARG A 673 9.19 -3.76 11.49
C ARG A 673 10.07 -4.15 10.29
N PRO A 674 9.77 -5.21 9.49
CA PRO A 674 10.61 -5.60 8.36
C PRO A 674 10.78 -4.51 7.28
N ASN A 675 9.79 -3.62 7.12
CA ASN A 675 9.81 -2.59 6.09
C ASN A 675 10.34 -1.24 6.57
N VAL A 676 10.42 -1.01 7.89
CA VAL A 676 10.93 0.25 8.45
C VAL A 676 12.36 0.51 7.98
N GLN A 677 13.25 -0.49 8.06
CA GLN A 677 14.65 -0.34 7.62
C GLN A 677 14.73 0.10 6.15
N LYS A 678 14.03 -0.62 5.26
CA LYS A 678 13.98 -0.32 3.83
C LYS A 678 13.41 1.07 3.55
N ALA A 679 12.37 1.48 4.27
CA ALA A 679 11.78 2.80 4.10
C ALA A 679 12.77 3.92 4.42
N TYR A 680 13.59 3.75 5.46
CA TYR A 680 14.63 4.71 5.84
C TYR A 680 15.82 4.73 4.88
N GLU A 681 16.20 3.58 4.32
CA GLU A 681 17.16 3.50 3.20
C GLU A 681 16.67 4.30 1.99
N MET A 682 15.40 4.16 1.62
CA MET A 682 14.77 4.87 0.49
C MET A 682 14.67 6.40 0.68
N VAL A 683 14.71 6.89 1.93
CA VAL A 683 14.77 8.32 2.24
C VAL A 683 16.17 8.80 2.62
N GLY A 684 17.20 7.96 2.44
CA GLY A 684 18.61 8.33 2.57
C GLY A 684 19.11 8.49 4.00
N ARG A 685 18.46 7.86 4.98
CA ARG A 685 18.82 7.95 6.42
C ARG A 685 18.68 6.61 7.14
N PRO A 686 19.32 5.54 6.65
CA PRO A 686 19.21 4.19 7.24
C PRO A 686 19.63 4.11 8.71
N GLN A 687 20.50 5.00 9.17
CA GLN A 687 20.96 5.04 10.56
C GLN A 687 19.88 5.50 11.55
N ASP A 688 18.84 6.19 11.10
CA ASP A 688 17.73 6.64 11.95
C ASP A 688 16.66 5.54 12.09
N ALA A 689 16.80 4.42 11.39
CA ALA A 689 15.76 3.41 11.26
C ALA A 689 15.46 2.71 12.58
N SER A 690 14.25 2.92 13.09
CA SER A 690 13.65 2.07 14.11
C SER A 690 12.13 2.20 14.11
N LEU A 691 11.44 1.22 14.69
CA LEU A 691 9.99 1.26 14.78
C LEU A 691 9.53 2.43 15.67
N GLY A 692 10.23 2.67 16.78
CA GLY A 692 9.97 3.82 17.65
C GLY A 692 10.19 5.17 16.96
N ARG A 693 11.23 5.29 16.13
CA ARG A 693 11.49 6.50 15.33
C ARG A 693 10.43 6.71 14.26
N PHE A 694 10.10 5.65 13.51
CA PHE A 694 9.02 5.67 12.53
C PHE A 694 7.69 6.09 13.16
N HIS A 695 7.38 5.53 14.34
CA HIS A 695 6.21 5.91 15.11
C HIS A 695 6.19 7.42 15.43
N TRP A 696 7.27 7.97 15.98
CA TRP A 696 7.31 9.39 16.37
C TRP A 696 7.20 10.30 15.15
N GLU A 697 7.92 10.01 14.07
CA GLU A 697 7.89 10.83 12.85
C GLU A 697 6.53 10.80 12.17
N THR A 698 5.91 9.63 12.05
CA THR A 698 4.55 9.54 11.49
C THR A 698 3.53 10.23 12.40
N TRP A 699 3.75 10.21 13.72
CA TRP A 699 2.91 10.92 14.69
C TRP A 699 2.98 12.44 14.50
N VAL A 700 4.17 13.03 14.36
CA VAL A 700 4.29 14.50 14.18
C VAL A 700 3.78 14.96 12.81
N ILE A 701 3.89 14.10 11.78
CA ILE A 701 3.30 14.39 10.46
C ILE A 701 1.78 14.39 10.53
N GLU A 702 1.17 13.42 11.23
CA GLU A 702 -0.29 13.31 11.36
C GLU A 702 -0.89 14.30 12.38
N GLY A 703 -0.11 14.69 13.37
CA GLY A 703 -0.49 15.65 14.41
C GLY A 703 -0.19 17.11 14.06
N GLU A 704 0.57 17.35 12.99
CA GLU A 704 1.01 18.68 12.53
C GLU A 704 1.62 19.52 13.67
N GLN A 705 2.39 18.87 14.54
CA GLN A 705 2.94 19.46 15.76
C GLN A 705 4.43 19.15 15.90
N VAL A 706 5.25 20.19 16.10
CA VAL A 706 6.66 20.03 16.47
C VAL A 706 6.74 19.63 17.94
N VAL A 707 7.27 18.44 18.25
CA VAL A 707 7.36 17.92 19.62
C VAL A 707 8.66 17.16 19.83
N SER A 708 9.52 17.66 20.72
CA SER A 708 10.76 17.00 21.12
C SER A 708 10.72 16.33 22.50
N HIS A 709 9.67 16.55 23.29
CA HIS A 709 9.62 16.09 24.68
C HIS A 709 10.84 16.51 25.52
N SER A 710 11.26 17.77 25.38
CA SER A 710 12.50 18.29 25.95
C SER A 710 12.63 18.17 27.47
N THR A 711 11.53 17.95 28.20
CA THR A 711 11.59 17.69 29.64
C THR A 711 12.17 16.32 30.02
N LEU A 712 12.40 15.42 29.07
CA LEU A 712 13.18 14.21 29.28
C LEU A 712 14.60 14.52 29.77
N ASP A 713 15.19 15.65 29.36
CA ASP A 713 16.46 16.14 29.88
C ASP A 713 16.42 16.41 31.40
N SER A 714 15.27 16.88 31.91
CA SER A 714 15.08 17.08 33.36
C SER A 714 15.10 15.75 34.12
N ILE A 715 14.56 14.67 33.53
CA ILE A 715 14.67 13.32 34.09
C ILE A 715 16.12 12.87 34.09
N ALA A 716 16.80 12.98 32.95
CA ALA A 716 18.19 12.56 32.79
C ALA A 716 19.15 13.32 33.74
N LYS A 717 18.91 14.60 33.99
CA LYS A 717 19.70 15.44 34.92
C LYS A 717 19.20 15.40 36.36
N ASN A 718 18.09 14.72 36.62
CA ASN A 718 17.41 14.70 37.92
C ASN A 718 17.16 16.11 38.49
N THR A 719 16.76 17.06 37.64
CA THR A 719 16.41 18.42 38.05
C THR A 719 15.38 19.03 37.10
N PRO A 720 14.31 19.66 37.62
CA PRO A 720 13.37 20.35 36.76
C PRO A 720 13.91 21.73 36.34
N VAL A 721 14.90 22.30 37.05
CA VAL A 721 15.43 23.64 36.77
C VAL A 721 16.12 23.67 35.41
N GLY A 722 15.72 24.62 34.55
CA GLY A 722 16.18 24.74 33.17
C GLY A 722 15.36 23.91 32.18
N GLY A 723 14.56 22.97 32.67
CA GLY A 723 13.61 22.18 31.89
C GLY A 723 12.59 23.09 31.21
N ARG A 724 12.23 22.73 29.98
CA ARG A 724 11.36 23.52 29.12
C ARG A 724 10.47 22.67 28.25
N VAL A 725 9.36 23.24 27.80
CA VAL A 725 8.49 22.68 26.76
C VAL A 725 7.85 23.80 25.96
N THR A 726 7.83 23.67 24.64
CA THR A 726 7.24 24.65 23.72
C THR A 726 5.91 24.13 23.18
N GLU A 727 4.90 24.99 23.10
CA GLU A 727 3.64 24.65 22.43
C GLU A 727 3.87 24.61 20.91
N GLY A 728 4.06 23.40 20.39
CA GLY A 728 4.31 23.17 18.97
C GLY A 728 3.07 23.18 18.09
N LYS A 729 1.85 23.24 18.65
CA LYS A 729 0.64 23.31 17.83
C LYS A 729 0.55 24.66 17.16
N THR A 730 0.35 24.66 15.86
CA THR A 730 0.21 25.86 15.03
C THR A 730 -1.17 26.51 15.18
N ASP A 731 -2.16 25.73 15.57
CA ASP A 731 -3.59 26.06 15.59
C ASP A 731 -4.11 26.49 16.97
N GLU A 732 -3.21 26.77 17.92
CA GLU A 732 -3.54 27.30 19.24
C GLU A 732 -2.89 28.66 19.50
N PHE A 733 -3.57 29.56 20.21
CA PHE A 733 -3.01 30.89 20.55
C PHE A 733 -1.72 30.83 21.39
N ALA A 734 -1.45 29.70 22.04
CA ALA A 734 -0.24 29.49 22.80
C ALA A 734 0.95 29.03 21.94
N SER A 735 0.74 28.78 20.64
CA SER A 735 1.78 28.38 19.68
C SER A 735 3.07 29.19 19.86
N GLY A 736 4.20 28.50 19.94
CA GLY A 736 5.53 29.08 20.10
C GLY A 736 5.87 29.59 21.52
N LEU A 737 4.92 29.61 22.46
CA LEU A 737 5.24 29.89 23.86
C LEU A 737 6.01 28.73 24.47
N THR A 738 7.09 29.04 25.19
CA THR A 738 7.91 28.04 25.88
C THR A 738 7.73 28.18 27.38
N TYR A 739 7.17 27.15 28.03
CA TYR A 739 7.13 27.04 29.48
C TYR A 739 8.49 26.58 29.99
N ILE A 740 9.07 27.29 30.95
CA ILE A 740 10.39 27.03 31.51
C ILE A 740 10.27 26.96 33.03
N ARG A 741 10.91 25.97 33.65
CA ARG A 741 11.10 25.95 35.09
C ARG A 741 12.40 26.66 35.45
N GLY A 742 12.32 27.95 35.79
CA GLY A 742 13.45 28.73 36.27
C GLY A 742 13.85 28.41 37.72
N SER A 743 15.02 28.86 38.15
CA SER A 743 15.54 28.63 39.50
C SER A 743 14.80 29.42 40.59
N LYS A 744 14.10 30.49 40.22
CA LYS A 744 13.28 31.34 41.12
C LYS A 744 11.78 31.14 40.93
N GLY A 745 11.37 30.43 39.88
CA GLY A 745 9.98 30.13 39.60
C GLY A 745 9.75 29.74 38.14
N PRO A 746 8.57 29.20 37.82
CA PRO A 746 8.17 28.95 36.45
C PRO A 746 7.94 30.25 35.69
N VAL A 747 8.25 30.25 34.40
CA VAL A 747 8.14 31.40 33.50
C VAL A 747 7.76 30.93 32.10
N GLN A 748 7.12 31.79 31.32
CA GLN A 748 6.84 31.57 29.91
C GLN A 748 7.63 32.55 29.06
N GLU A 749 8.39 32.00 28.12
CA GLU A 749 9.15 32.73 27.12
C GLU A 749 8.31 32.88 25.85
N TYR A 750 8.30 34.09 25.30
CA TYR A 750 7.75 34.40 23.99
C TYR A 750 8.82 35.02 23.09
N THR A 751 8.97 34.48 21.88
CA THR A 751 9.90 35.00 20.86
C THR A 751 9.19 36.03 20.00
N LEU A 752 9.74 37.24 19.95
CA LEU A 752 9.27 38.36 19.13
C LEU A 752 9.69 38.19 17.67
N SER A 753 9.08 38.94 16.75
CA SER A 753 9.36 38.84 15.30
C SER A 753 10.80 39.22 14.93
N ASN A 754 11.49 39.99 15.77
CA ASN A 754 12.89 40.34 15.61
C ASN A 754 13.87 39.34 16.27
N GLY A 755 13.36 38.25 16.86
CA GLY A 755 14.13 37.23 17.58
C GLY A 755 14.42 37.55 19.05
N ASP A 756 14.08 38.75 19.53
CA ASP A 756 14.17 39.06 20.96
C ASP A 756 13.20 38.19 21.77
N LYS A 757 13.54 37.97 23.05
CA LYS A 757 12.71 37.17 23.96
C LYS A 757 12.14 38.02 25.08
N VAL A 758 10.87 37.80 25.39
CA VAL A 758 10.22 38.37 26.57
C VAL A 758 9.70 37.26 27.48
N TYR A 759 9.64 37.57 28.77
CA TYR A 759 9.34 36.58 29.80
C TYR A 759 8.19 37.05 30.68
N MET A 760 7.23 36.17 30.88
CA MET A 760 6.02 36.41 31.65
C MET A 760 5.86 35.30 32.69
N ASP A 761 5.46 35.63 33.91
CA ASP A 761 5.03 34.59 34.84
C ASP A 761 3.72 33.90 34.34
N PRO A 762 3.38 32.69 34.81
CA PRO A 762 2.21 31.96 34.31
C PRO A 762 0.88 32.71 34.46
N VAL A 763 0.69 33.49 35.54
CA VAL A 763 -0.52 34.31 35.75
C VAL A 763 -0.58 35.44 34.74
N GLN A 764 0.55 36.10 34.49
CA GLN A 764 0.63 37.18 33.53
C GLN A 764 0.43 36.68 32.09
N THR A 765 0.95 35.48 31.77
CA THR A 765 0.77 34.90 30.44
C THR A 765 -0.68 34.49 30.17
N LYS A 766 -1.40 34.00 31.19
CA LYS A 766 -2.84 33.76 31.09
C LYS A 766 -3.62 35.04 30.73
N LYS A 767 -3.20 36.20 31.25
CA LYS A 767 -3.81 37.50 30.89
C LYS A 767 -3.42 37.91 29.47
N PHE A 768 -2.16 37.73 29.07
CA PHE A 768 -1.68 37.98 27.71
C PHE A 768 -2.47 37.15 26.68
N LEU A 769 -2.57 35.83 26.88
CA LEU A 769 -3.35 34.95 26.00
C LEU A 769 -4.83 35.34 25.91
N LYS A 770 -5.43 35.81 27.01
CA LYS A 770 -6.81 36.33 27.00
C LYS A 770 -6.93 37.62 26.19
N PHE A 771 -5.93 38.49 26.25
CA PHE A 771 -5.89 39.76 25.54
C PHE A 771 -5.77 39.54 24.02
N ILE A 772 -4.82 38.72 23.58
CA ILE A 772 -4.55 38.51 22.14
C ILE A 772 -5.68 37.77 21.40
N LYS A 773 -6.49 36.99 22.13
CA LYS A 773 -7.72 36.34 21.62
C LYS A 773 -8.85 37.32 21.28
N SER A 774 -8.74 38.57 21.71
CA SER A 774 -9.75 39.60 21.46
C SER A 774 -9.43 40.38 20.20
N ALA A 775 -10.32 40.37 19.20
CA ALA A 775 -10.18 41.21 18.01
C ALA A 775 -10.09 42.72 18.34
N LYS A 776 -10.57 43.16 19.51
CA LYS A 776 -10.41 44.55 19.99
C LYS A 776 -8.95 44.92 20.28
N ALA A 777 -8.06 43.96 20.42
CA ALA A 777 -6.62 44.19 20.56
C ALA A 777 -5.96 44.67 19.25
N GLY A 778 -6.65 44.57 18.11
CA GLY A 778 -6.09 44.92 16.80
C GLY A 778 -4.97 43.99 16.34
N ILE A 779 -4.89 42.78 16.91
CA ILE A 779 -3.92 41.74 16.56
C ILE A 779 -4.51 40.77 15.52
N ILE A 780 -5.77 40.38 15.71
CA ILE A 780 -6.50 39.47 14.84
C ILE A 780 -7.78 40.15 14.31
N PRO A 781 -8.30 39.75 13.13
CA PRO A 781 -9.60 40.21 12.65
C PRO A 781 -10.78 39.65 13.48
N GLN A 782 -12.00 40.18 13.25
CA GLN A 782 -13.19 39.83 14.05
C GLN A 782 -13.64 38.37 13.88
N ASP A 783 -13.45 37.82 12.68
CA ASP A 783 -13.84 36.48 12.26
C ASP A 783 -12.67 35.48 12.31
N PHE A 784 -11.54 35.87 12.90
CA PHE A 784 -10.35 35.04 12.97
C PHE A 784 -10.61 33.72 13.69
N LYS A 785 -10.29 32.61 13.02
CA LYS A 785 -10.29 31.27 13.59
C LYS A 785 -8.88 30.72 13.63
N VAL A 786 -8.36 30.56 14.85
CA VAL A 786 -7.03 30.00 15.06
C VAL A 786 -6.90 28.57 14.50
N THR A 787 -8.01 27.83 14.38
CA THR A 787 -8.04 26.45 13.85
C THR A 787 -8.16 26.33 12.33
N GLU A 788 -8.27 27.42 11.59
CA GLU A 788 -8.58 27.38 10.14
C GLU A 788 -7.39 27.02 9.24
N ARG A 789 -6.15 27.24 9.71
CA ARG A 789 -4.91 26.96 8.97
C ARG A 789 -3.84 26.37 9.89
N ALA A 790 -3.83 25.05 10.07
CA ALA A 790 -2.87 24.36 10.93
C ALA A 790 -1.49 24.12 10.26
N ASP A 791 -1.33 24.48 8.99
CA ASP A 791 -0.09 24.30 8.24
C ASP A 791 1.02 25.29 8.61
N ILE A 792 0.67 26.46 9.15
CA ILE A 792 1.61 27.48 9.63
C ILE A 792 1.18 28.03 11.00
N PRO A 793 2.12 28.44 11.88
CA PRO A 793 1.78 29.04 13.15
C PRO A 793 0.85 30.25 12.97
N TRP A 794 -0.22 30.32 13.78
CA TRP A 794 -1.25 31.36 13.61
C TRP A 794 -0.69 32.78 13.59
N TYR A 795 0.38 33.04 14.34
CA TYR A 795 1.01 34.35 14.46
C TYR A 795 1.87 34.76 13.25
N GLU A 796 2.08 33.85 12.28
CA GLU A 796 2.77 34.13 11.01
C GLU A 796 1.80 34.37 9.86
N ARG A 797 0.49 34.20 10.10
CA ARG A 797 -0.51 34.39 9.06
C ARG A 797 -0.62 35.87 8.64
N PRO A 798 -0.77 36.18 7.34
CA PRO A 798 -0.78 37.56 6.83
C PRO A 798 -1.83 38.48 7.47
N GLU A 799 -2.97 37.92 7.90
CA GLU A 799 -4.04 38.65 8.56
C GLU A 799 -3.74 39.02 10.02
N VAL A 800 -2.69 38.48 10.63
CA VAL A 800 -2.28 38.78 12.00
C VAL A 800 -1.33 39.97 12.02
N ASN A 801 -1.69 41.00 12.79
CA ASN A 801 -0.81 42.14 13.02
C ASN A 801 0.28 41.76 14.03
N ARG A 802 1.40 41.27 13.49
CA ARG A 802 2.55 40.80 14.27
C ARG A 802 3.21 41.90 15.11
N GLU A 803 3.24 43.13 14.62
CA GLU A 803 3.80 44.27 15.36
C GLU A 803 2.98 44.57 16.65
N ASN A 804 1.65 44.54 16.54
CA ASN A 804 0.76 44.72 17.67
C ASN A 804 0.88 43.57 18.68
N LEU A 805 1.08 42.34 18.20
CA LEU A 805 1.31 41.17 19.05
C LEU A 805 2.62 41.29 19.83
N ASP A 806 3.71 41.66 19.16
CA ASP A 806 5.02 41.87 19.80
C ASP A 806 4.97 43.00 20.84
N ARG A 807 4.29 44.11 20.53
CA ARG A 807 4.08 45.20 21.49
C ARG A 807 3.31 44.72 22.72
N ALA A 808 2.23 43.97 22.52
CA ALA A 808 1.46 43.39 23.61
C ALA A 808 2.32 42.43 24.46
N ALA A 809 3.16 41.59 23.84
CA ALA A 809 4.04 40.70 24.58
C ALA A 809 5.05 41.47 25.45
N ARG A 810 5.60 42.59 24.96
CA ARG A 810 6.46 43.49 25.75
C ARG A 810 5.70 44.16 26.91
N ASP A 811 4.48 44.62 26.68
CA ASP A 811 3.65 45.26 27.72
C ASP A 811 3.27 44.29 28.85
N TYR A 812 3.13 43.00 28.53
CA TYR A 812 2.82 41.96 29.51
C TYR A 812 4.07 41.36 30.17
N ALA A 813 5.27 41.56 29.62
CA ALA A 813 6.51 41.03 30.18
C ALA A 813 6.72 41.52 31.62
N ASN A 814 6.94 40.59 32.54
CA ASN A 814 7.07 40.91 33.97
C ASN A 814 8.02 39.97 34.73
N ALA A 815 8.74 39.11 34.02
CA ALA A 815 9.66 38.17 34.62
C ALA A 815 11.02 38.21 33.91
N THR A 816 11.98 37.54 34.53
CA THR A 816 13.31 37.24 33.97
C THR A 816 13.38 35.76 33.57
N PRO A 817 14.37 35.33 32.77
CA PRO A 817 14.48 33.94 32.33
C PRO A 817 14.58 32.92 33.48
N ASP A 818 15.09 33.32 34.65
CA ASP A 818 15.20 32.47 35.84
C ASP A 818 13.91 32.42 36.67
N GLY A 819 12.86 33.15 36.27
CA GLY A 819 11.57 33.23 36.95
C GLY A 819 11.45 34.33 37.99
N ALA A 820 12.46 35.19 38.20
CA ALA A 820 12.29 36.35 39.08
C ALA A 820 11.31 37.36 38.48
N ILE A 821 10.34 37.80 39.29
CA ILE A 821 9.42 38.87 38.93
C ILE A 821 10.15 40.21 38.93
N LEU A 822 9.99 40.95 37.84
CA LEU A 822 10.58 42.27 37.69
C LEU A 822 9.91 43.26 38.66
N PRO A 823 10.67 44.14 39.34
CA PRO A 823 10.10 45.21 40.14
C PRO A 823 9.18 46.06 39.27
N SER A 824 7.99 46.40 39.76
CA SER A 824 7.03 47.23 39.04
C SER A 824 7.56 48.65 38.84
N SER A 825 8.36 48.89 37.81
CA SER A 825 8.76 50.23 37.35
C SER A 825 8.10 50.55 36.02
N LYS A 826 7.05 51.39 36.07
CA LYS A 826 6.54 52.27 35.00
C LYS A 826 6.61 51.72 33.56
N GLY A 827 5.65 50.88 33.19
CA GLY A 827 5.35 50.53 31.80
C GLY A 827 3.92 49.99 31.68
N ALA A 828 2.98 50.87 31.33
CA ALA A 828 1.63 50.59 30.81
C ALA A 828 0.75 49.52 31.50
N ASN A 829 0.14 49.89 32.62
CA ASN A 829 -1.25 49.47 32.90
C ASN A 829 -2.07 50.66 33.41
N LYS A 830 -2.27 51.63 32.50
CA LYS A 830 -3.31 52.66 32.60
C LYS A 830 -4.15 52.66 31.33
N SER A 831 -4.89 51.57 31.09
CA SER A 831 -6.09 51.61 30.25
C SER A 831 -7.06 50.50 30.64
N ALA A 832 -7.44 50.46 31.90
CA ALA A 832 -8.59 49.69 32.38
C ALA A 832 -9.28 50.45 33.51
N ASP A 833 -9.64 51.72 33.24
CA ASP A 833 -10.63 52.42 34.05
C ASP A 833 -11.39 53.42 33.16
N THR A 834 -12.27 52.90 32.31
CA THR A 834 -13.35 53.69 31.70
C THR A 834 -14.55 53.69 32.63
N THR A 835 -14.40 54.23 33.83
CA THR A 835 -15.53 54.58 34.71
C THR A 835 -15.26 55.88 35.46
N ARG A 836 -15.21 57.03 34.77
CA ARG A 836 -15.67 58.29 35.38
C ARG A 836 -16.00 59.40 34.38
N ARG A 837 -17.24 59.91 34.56
CA ARG A 837 -17.79 61.22 34.16
C ARG A 837 -18.32 61.40 32.72
N GLY A 838 -19.45 60.76 32.46
CA GLY A 838 -20.52 61.30 31.60
C GLY A 838 -21.62 61.95 32.44
N SER A 839 -21.33 63.09 33.06
CA SER A 839 -22.34 63.94 33.71
C SER A 839 -22.08 65.38 33.32
N ARG A 840 -22.45 65.77 32.10
CA ARG A 840 -22.69 67.16 31.75
C ARG A 840 -23.84 67.24 30.76
N LYS A 841 -24.89 67.87 31.27
CA LYS A 841 -26.10 68.31 30.57
C LYS A 841 -25.77 68.95 29.22
N ARG A 842 -26.64 68.72 28.24
CA ARG A 842 -26.81 69.61 27.09
C ARG A 842 -27.10 71.01 27.63
N GLY A 843 -26.20 71.94 27.35
CA GLY A 843 -26.43 73.37 27.40
C GLY A 843 -25.95 73.91 26.07
N VAL A 844 -26.90 74.20 25.19
CA VAL A 844 -26.66 74.90 23.93
C VAL A 844 -26.59 76.37 24.29
N ASP A 845 -25.41 76.97 24.19
CA ASP A 845 -25.29 78.43 24.17
C ASP A 845 -25.56 78.90 22.75
N ASN A 846 -26.68 79.60 22.60
CA ASN A 846 -26.93 80.55 21.52
C ASN A 846 -27.17 81.91 22.22
N PRO A 847 -26.54 83.01 21.81
CA PRO A 847 -26.59 84.27 22.54
C PRO A 847 -27.80 85.10 22.10
N ALA A 848 -28.60 85.60 23.05
CA ALA A 848 -29.34 86.85 22.93
C ALA A 848 -30.02 87.26 24.25
N SER A 849 -29.51 88.35 24.82
CA SER A 849 -30.21 89.51 25.39
C SER A 849 -31.43 89.39 26.33
N ASN A 850 -31.35 90.23 27.36
CA ASN A 850 -32.41 91.00 28.04
C ASN A 850 -33.20 90.35 29.20
N GLY A 851 -32.90 90.86 30.41
CA GLY A 851 -33.79 91.84 31.03
C GLY A 851 -34.54 91.43 32.30
N GLY A 852 -34.15 92.06 33.42
CA GLY A 852 -35.09 92.66 34.38
C GLY A 852 -35.53 91.83 35.59
N GLY A 853 -35.33 92.40 36.78
CA GLY A 853 -36.07 92.06 38.00
C GLY A 853 -35.20 91.63 39.16
#